data_AF-A0A1X7TYM9-F1
#
_entry.id   AF-A0A1X7TYM9-F1
#
_cell.length_a   1.000
_cell.length_b   1.000
_cell.length_c   1.000
_cell.angle_alpha   90.00
_cell.angle_beta   90.00
_cell.angle_gamma   90.00
#
_symmetry.space_group_name_H-M   'P 1'
#
loop_
_entity.id
_entity.type
_entity.pdbx_description
1 polymer ?
#
loop_
_entity_poly.entity_id
_entity_poly.type
_entity_poly.pdbx_seq_one_letter_code
_entity_poly.pdbx_strand_id
1 'polypeptide(L)'
;MPSATIRIIDTAFIRNKGNVILNYPDIYFSNVTISDSLSTGLTLKGTLLTVDNSLTLRNNTGITGGGIAINDSSYVILLPHSSLEFTDNHASYKGGGIYADDGTYKYCPLRFSSSDAKLIAHFTFWNNTAEVAGDDFYNIFFQDCVPSFRTKPKYLSSSSDATKLCFCNSKNTDDIYPNCSNFLFPTLHFFPGQRLDLCVCLFGKDYNRHSYSHTDGIVSLFIDGKLFNYQYINDNCLSIKFARNKINYGSHSLKLLIYNNKLKENKGTGIQLNFTLHECPIGFTTSSSPGSCTCSQSVSRENVTCDINSLSITHNGLLWIGTYDTSKPFNANVTSPKACIINEGCLLYCSPNPVTFKLNDTDAQCVNNRGQRMCGSCTEGYSLLMGSNKCGHCHSAYIAIGWIALFAVMGFILVVILIALNLTVSLGTLNGLLLYANIVKLYEPVFSSEVRLPVLSQVISWINLDFGFEACFYNGMDSYAKQWLQFTFPFYLWIIIIIIILLCRRYGKISRLMGSHAVPVLSTLLLLSYTKLIRTIVIVLNKREVTLHCTNESVRSVSLWDEDPNVEYAKGKHAVLAAFALLVSLLFIVPYTLFLLLDPLIEKYLPNFRLFNKLCWSWLKPIIDAYSGPMKDEYRFWPGLLLVARMPVVLSVIISVNYIKSHYFLLCVLLTVLTIMLSLGYCFGGVYKKKMNNIIEVWFLFNLCIMVGLSVAYNDDSTAFILYNICLFIFITSFFVIVLYHFYLQVSHTRWFKALLMKLSRKHQGYDAISDESGSHKTVDEQMREIIPTSTNVNMHYTALRESVVELY
;
A
#
# COMPACT_ATOMS: atom_id res chain seq x y z
N MET A 1 42.82 -21.30 -75.67
CA MET A 1 41.67 -20.80 -76.44
C MET A 1 41.86 -19.31 -76.66
N PRO A 2 41.56 -18.76 -77.85
CA PRO A 2 41.65 -17.32 -78.03
C PRO A 2 40.65 -16.66 -77.07
N SER A 3 41.16 -15.82 -76.16
CA SER A 3 40.32 -14.97 -75.32
C SER A 3 39.54 -14.07 -76.28
N ALA A 4 38.25 -14.35 -76.45
CA ALA A 4 37.37 -13.34 -77.00
C ALA A 4 37.35 -12.21 -75.98
N THR A 5 37.81 -11.02 -76.36
CA THR A 5 37.64 -9.82 -75.55
C THR A 5 36.30 -9.22 -75.95
N ILE A 6 35.31 -9.26 -75.06
CA ILE A 6 34.04 -8.58 -75.30
C ILE A 6 34.26 -7.08 -75.07
N ARG A 7 33.89 -6.27 -76.07
CA ARG A 7 33.89 -4.82 -75.96
C ARG A 7 32.46 -4.30 -76.05
N ILE A 8 32.04 -3.56 -75.02
CA ILE A 8 30.76 -2.84 -74.98
C ILE A 8 31.08 -1.36 -75.07
N ILE A 9 30.63 -0.72 -76.15
CA ILE A 9 30.97 0.66 -76.49
C ILE A 9 29.67 1.43 -76.74
N ASP A 10 29.57 2.66 -76.25
CA ASP A 10 28.44 3.59 -76.47
C ASP A 10 27.07 2.96 -76.19
N THR A 11 26.96 2.25 -75.06
CA THR A 11 25.78 1.41 -74.74
C THR A 11 25.11 1.86 -73.45
N ALA A 12 23.78 1.90 -73.45
CA ALA A 12 22.97 2.19 -72.26
C ALA A 12 22.10 0.98 -71.86
N PHE A 13 22.28 0.50 -70.63
CA PHE A 13 21.46 -0.52 -69.99
C PHE A 13 20.46 0.15 -69.05
N ILE A 14 19.18 0.16 -69.39
CA ILE A 14 18.14 0.92 -68.68
C ILE A 14 17.02 -0.01 -68.22
N ARG A 15 16.59 0.12 -66.96
CA ARG A 15 15.46 -0.65 -66.37
C ARG A 15 15.65 -2.16 -66.39
N ASN A 16 16.89 -2.61 -66.34
CA ASN A 16 17.20 -4.02 -66.20
C ASN A 16 16.91 -4.49 -64.77
N LYS A 17 16.61 -5.79 -64.61
CA LYS A 17 16.51 -6.37 -63.26
C LYS A 17 17.85 -6.32 -62.52
N GLY A 18 18.96 -6.39 -63.24
CA GLY A 18 20.33 -6.29 -62.76
C GLY A 18 21.29 -6.75 -63.86
N ASN A 19 22.51 -6.21 -63.90
CA ASN A 19 23.51 -6.58 -64.92
C ASN A 19 24.60 -7.42 -64.26
N VAL A 20 24.82 -8.64 -64.73
CA VAL A 20 25.72 -9.60 -64.05
C VAL A 20 26.73 -10.16 -65.05
N ILE A 21 28.01 -10.07 -64.69
CA ILE A 21 29.11 -10.67 -65.45
C ILE A 21 29.77 -11.74 -64.58
N LEU A 22 29.77 -12.98 -65.08
CA LEU A 22 30.20 -14.17 -64.35
C LEU A 22 31.35 -14.85 -65.07
N ASN A 23 32.46 -15.08 -64.36
CA ASN A 23 33.62 -15.88 -64.78
C ASN A 23 34.17 -15.50 -66.16
N TYR A 24 34.27 -14.20 -66.45
CA TYR A 24 34.77 -13.72 -67.73
C TYR A 24 36.20 -13.15 -67.62
N PRO A 25 37.17 -13.62 -68.43
CA PRO A 25 38.57 -13.31 -68.20
C PRO A 25 38.98 -11.87 -68.52
N ASP A 26 38.32 -11.19 -69.48
CA ASP A 26 38.60 -9.78 -69.82
C ASP A 26 37.42 -9.16 -70.61
N ILE A 27 36.75 -8.16 -70.04
CA ILE A 27 35.66 -7.41 -70.68
C ILE A 27 35.97 -5.92 -70.66
N TYR A 28 35.65 -5.23 -71.75
CA TYR A 28 35.99 -3.82 -71.96
C TYR A 28 34.75 -2.95 -72.08
N PHE A 29 34.62 -1.92 -71.26
CA PHE A 29 33.54 -0.93 -71.30
C PHE A 29 34.09 0.44 -71.72
N SER A 30 33.49 1.06 -72.74
CA SER A 30 33.78 2.45 -73.13
C SER A 30 32.47 3.20 -73.36
N ASN A 31 32.25 4.33 -72.67
CA ASN A 31 31.01 5.10 -72.71
C ASN A 31 29.75 4.25 -72.41
N VAL A 32 29.77 3.54 -71.28
CA VAL A 32 28.65 2.69 -70.87
C VAL A 32 27.83 3.37 -69.77
N THR A 33 26.50 3.39 -69.93
CA THR A 33 25.57 3.88 -68.90
C THR A 33 24.68 2.75 -68.39
N ILE A 34 24.55 2.62 -67.08
CA ILE A 34 23.65 1.66 -66.42
C ILE A 34 22.71 2.45 -65.51
N SER A 35 21.40 2.43 -65.79
CA SER A 35 20.43 3.18 -65.00
C SER A 35 19.12 2.47 -64.69
N ASP A 36 18.49 2.92 -63.60
CA ASP A 36 17.15 2.53 -63.21
C ASP A 36 17.00 1.02 -62.99
N SER A 37 18.08 0.35 -62.57
CA SER A 37 18.07 -1.10 -62.31
C SER A 37 17.35 -1.41 -61.00
N LEU A 38 16.56 -2.48 -60.98
CA LEU A 38 15.79 -2.94 -59.80
C LEU A 38 16.63 -3.76 -58.79
N SER A 39 17.88 -4.03 -59.12
CA SER A 39 18.92 -4.66 -58.31
C SER A 39 20.26 -4.05 -58.74
N THR A 40 21.36 -4.49 -58.11
CA THR A 40 22.69 -3.91 -58.28
C THR A 40 22.98 -3.60 -59.74
N GLY A 41 23.34 -2.34 -60.02
CA GLY A 41 23.58 -1.83 -61.36
C GLY A 41 24.52 -2.75 -62.15
N LEU A 42 25.68 -3.09 -61.57
CA LEU A 42 26.63 -4.03 -62.16
C LEU A 42 27.22 -4.98 -61.12
N THR A 43 27.03 -6.29 -61.29
CA THR A 43 27.63 -7.32 -60.44
C THR A 43 28.76 -8.02 -61.19
N LEU A 44 29.97 -7.98 -60.62
CA LEU A 44 31.15 -8.70 -61.12
C LEU A 44 31.44 -9.90 -60.24
N LYS A 45 31.61 -11.08 -60.86
CA LYS A 45 32.01 -12.30 -60.17
C LYS A 45 33.06 -13.05 -60.99
N GLY A 46 34.25 -13.27 -60.42
CA GLY A 46 35.39 -13.88 -61.11
C GLY A 46 35.75 -13.21 -62.44
N THR A 47 35.61 -11.88 -62.53
CA THR A 47 35.70 -11.14 -63.81
C THR A 47 36.71 -10.00 -63.77
N LEU A 48 37.43 -9.79 -64.88
CA LEU A 48 38.27 -8.61 -65.10
C LEU A 48 37.54 -7.60 -66.01
N LEU A 49 37.15 -6.45 -65.45
CA LEU A 49 36.50 -5.36 -66.19
C LEU A 49 37.52 -4.25 -66.46
N THR A 50 37.78 -3.95 -67.72
CA THR A 50 38.57 -2.79 -68.14
C THR A 50 37.64 -1.65 -68.54
N VAL A 51 37.80 -0.47 -67.93
CA VAL A 51 37.01 0.72 -68.23
C VAL A 51 37.86 1.75 -68.97
N ASP A 52 37.31 2.22 -70.08
CA ASP A 52 37.81 3.26 -70.96
C ASP A 52 36.82 4.41 -71.05
N ASN A 53 37.30 5.64 -71.21
CA ASN A 53 36.47 6.86 -71.28
C ASN A 53 35.47 7.05 -70.12
N SER A 54 34.25 6.53 -70.18
CA SER A 54 33.25 6.71 -69.11
C SER A 54 32.41 5.48 -68.79
N LEU A 55 32.10 5.33 -67.50
CA LEU A 55 31.15 4.37 -66.95
C LEU A 55 30.24 5.09 -65.94
N THR A 56 28.95 5.24 -66.28
CA THR A 56 27.96 5.93 -65.46
C THR A 56 26.94 4.96 -64.90
N LEU A 57 26.80 4.90 -63.58
CA LEU A 57 25.82 4.10 -62.86
C LEU A 57 24.91 5.03 -62.06
N ARG A 58 23.63 5.10 -62.44
CA ARG A 58 22.69 6.02 -61.81
C ARG A 58 21.34 5.41 -61.43
N ASN A 59 20.77 5.84 -60.30
CA ASN A 59 19.44 5.43 -59.87
C ASN A 59 19.25 3.90 -59.84
N ASN A 60 20.27 3.16 -59.44
CA ASN A 60 20.19 1.71 -59.30
C ASN A 60 19.98 1.35 -57.82
N THR A 61 19.19 0.32 -57.55
CA THR A 61 19.03 -0.23 -56.20
C THR A 61 19.88 -1.50 -56.05
N GLY A 62 20.10 -2.02 -54.84
CA GLY A 62 20.83 -3.28 -54.66
C GLY A 62 20.83 -3.73 -53.21
N ILE A 63 21.23 -4.97 -52.93
CA ILE A 63 21.47 -5.41 -51.54
C ILE A 63 22.83 -4.89 -51.10
N THR A 64 23.87 -5.20 -51.87
CA THR A 64 25.21 -4.63 -51.72
C THR A 64 25.65 -4.03 -53.05
N GLY A 65 26.32 -2.88 -53.01
CA GLY A 65 26.82 -2.24 -54.23
C GLY A 65 25.67 -1.75 -55.09
N GLY A 66 24.90 -0.74 -54.67
CA GLY A 66 23.76 -0.24 -55.45
C GLY A 66 24.15 0.12 -56.89
N GLY A 67 25.30 0.78 -57.06
CA GLY A 67 25.96 0.95 -58.35
C GLY A 67 26.66 -0.33 -58.81
N ILE A 68 27.78 -0.70 -58.19
CA ILE A 68 28.59 -1.87 -58.58
C ILE A 68 28.96 -2.74 -57.37
N ALA A 69 28.82 -4.07 -57.52
CA ALA A 69 29.29 -5.06 -56.56
C ALA A 69 30.43 -5.89 -57.17
N ILE A 70 31.60 -5.86 -56.53
CA ILE A 70 32.83 -6.53 -56.94
C ILE A 70 33.06 -7.73 -56.01
N ASN A 71 32.65 -8.91 -56.47
CA ASN A 71 32.66 -10.14 -55.69
C ASN A 71 33.67 -11.16 -56.26
N ASP A 72 34.05 -12.14 -55.44
CA ASP A 72 35.09 -13.14 -55.73
C ASP A 72 36.42 -12.48 -56.16
N SER A 73 37.26 -13.10 -56.98
CA SER A 73 38.55 -12.54 -57.42
C SER A 73 38.42 -11.56 -58.60
N SER A 74 37.38 -10.70 -58.61
CA SER A 74 37.12 -9.75 -59.70
C SER A 74 37.97 -8.48 -59.59
N TYR A 75 38.30 -7.84 -60.70
CA TYR A 75 39.03 -6.57 -60.68
C TYR A 75 38.47 -5.61 -61.70
N VAL A 76 38.53 -4.32 -61.38
CA VAL A 76 38.24 -3.24 -62.32
C VAL A 76 39.56 -2.54 -62.66
N ILE A 77 39.98 -2.62 -63.91
CA ILE A 77 41.14 -1.91 -64.45
C ILE A 77 40.67 -0.60 -65.07
N LEU A 78 41.28 0.51 -64.65
CA LEU A 78 41.01 1.84 -65.16
C LEU A 78 42.10 2.28 -66.13
N LEU A 79 41.68 2.63 -67.35
CA LEU A 79 42.56 3.24 -68.33
C LEU A 79 42.75 4.75 -68.04
N PRO A 80 43.85 5.36 -68.52
CA PRO A 80 44.11 6.78 -68.30
C PRO A 80 42.95 7.67 -68.78
N HIS A 81 42.60 8.68 -67.99
CA HIS A 81 41.48 9.62 -68.25
C HIS A 81 40.06 9.01 -68.20
N SER A 82 39.90 7.77 -67.74
CA SER A 82 38.57 7.21 -67.49
C SER A 82 37.80 7.97 -66.39
N SER A 83 36.47 8.04 -66.51
CA SER A 83 35.56 8.72 -65.60
C SER A 83 34.46 7.78 -65.13
N LEU A 84 34.39 7.53 -63.83
CA LEU A 84 33.37 6.69 -63.21
C LEU A 84 32.39 7.58 -62.42
N GLU A 85 31.11 7.46 -62.71
CA GLU A 85 30.07 8.27 -62.09
C GLU A 85 29.03 7.38 -61.40
N PHE A 86 28.83 7.60 -60.10
CA PHE A 86 27.87 6.89 -59.26
C PHE A 86 26.91 7.90 -58.64
N THR A 87 25.68 7.97 -59.16
CA THR A 87 24.70 8.98 -58.72
C THR A 87 23.36 8.36 -58.33
N ASP A 88 22.80 8.76 -57.19
CA ASP A 88 21.47 8.32 -56.74
C ASP A 88 21.33 6.78 -56.60
N ASN A 89 22.42 6.05 -56.35
CA ASN A 89 22.35 4.61 -56.15
C ASN A 89 22.04 4.27 -54.69
N HIS A 90 21.26 3.22 -54.46
CA HIS A 90 20.81 2.82 -53.14
C HIS A 90 21.14 1.35 -52.84
N ALA A 91 21.70 1.08 -51.66
CA ALA A 91 21.91 -0.28 -51.16
C ALA A 91 21.11 -0.54 -49.88
N SER A 92 20.35 -1.63 -49.82
CA SER A 92 19.63 -2.03 -48.61
C SER A 92 20.53 -2.68 -47.54
N TYR A 93 21.82 -2.85 -47.81
CA TYR A 93 22.81 -3.28 -46.84
C TYR A 93 24.04 -2.37 -46.85
N LYS A 94 24.97 -2.55 -47.80
CA LYS A 94 26.28 -1.87 -47.76
C LYS A 94 26.77 -1.43 -49.13
N GLY A 95 27.49 -0.31 -49.17
CA GLY A 95 28.11 0.19 -50.41
C GLY A 95 27.08 0.70 -51.40
N GLY A 96 26.47 1.86 -51.16
CA GLY A 96 25.45 2.42 -52.08
C GLY A 96 25.98 2.64 -53.50
N GLY A 97 27.17 3.22 -53.63
CA GLY A 97 27.90 3.32 -54.90
C GLY A 97 28.64 2.03 -55.26
N ILE A 98 29.66 1.68 -54.47
CA ILE A 98 30.53 0.52 -54.71
C ILE A 98 30.58 -0.41 -53.49
N TYR A 99 30.45 -1.71 -53.71
CA TYR A 99 30.74 -2.73 -52.71
C TYR A 99 31.85 -3.67 -53.17
N ALA A 100 32.83 -3.91 -52.31
CA ALA A 100 33.85 -4.94 -52.51
C ALA A 100 33.77 -6.03 -51.43
N ASP A 101 33.89 -7.28 -51.83
CA ASP A 101 33.91 -8.40 -50.88
C ASP A 101 35.29 -8.55 -50.20
N ASP A 102 35.37 -8.33 -48.88
CA ASP A 102 36.62 -8.39 -48.07
C ASP A 102 37.35 -9.75 -48.13
N GLY A 103 36.65 -10.84 -48.50
CA GLY A 103 37.16 -12.20 -48.38
C GLY A 103 38.25 -12.59 -49.38
N THR A 104 38.47 -11.81 -50.44
CA THR A 104 39.22 -12.26 -51.63
C THR A 104 40.44 -11.41 -51.97
N TYR A 105 40.63 -10.26 -51.33
CA TYR A 105 41.58 -9.26 -51.79
C TYR A 105 42.69 -8.97 -50.78
N LYS A 106 43.90 -9.45 -51.09
CA LYS A 106 45.15 -8.95 -50.47
C LYS A 106 45.58 -7.60 -51.07
N TYR A 107 44.96 -7.17 -52.17
CA TYR A 107 45.28 -6.00 -53.00
C TYR A 107 44.02 -5.30 -53.48
N CYS A 108 44.07 -4.02 -53.82
CA CYS A 108 42.89 -3.26 -54.20
C CYS A 108 42.09 -3.88 -55.39
N PRO A 109 40.74 -3.96 -55.30
CA PRO A 109 39.87 -4.41 -56.39
C PRO A 109 39.82 -3.44 -57.58
N LEU A 110 40.17 -2.16 -57.36
CA LEU A 110 40.33 -1.13 -58.38
C LEU A 110 41.82 -0.97 -58.72
N ARG A 111 42.22 -1.24 -59.96
CA ARG A 111 43.60 -1.15 -60.41
C ARG A 111 43.75 -0.11 -61.52
N PHE A 112 44.89 0.57 -61.54
CA PHE A 112 45.26 1.44 -62.65
C PHE A 112 46.17 0.70 -63.63
N SER A 113 45.92 0.91 -64.92
CA SER A 113 46.74 0.28 -65.97
C SER A 113 48.15 0.90 -66.11
N SER A 114 48.42 2.06 -65.50
CA SER A 114 49.72 2.76 -65.56
C SER A 114 50.24 3.12 -64.17
N SER A 115 51.56 3.05 -63.99
CA SER A 115 52.29 3.49 -62.79
C SER A 115 52.63 4.99 -62.78
N ASP A 116 52.24 5.73 -63.83
CA ASP A 116 52.62 7.13 -64.02
C ASP A 116 51.66 8.08 -63.28
N ALA A 117 52.15 8.75 -62.22
CA ALA A 117 51.34 9.52 -61.27
C ALA A 117 50.62 10.75 -61.85
N LYS A 118 50.89 11.11 -63.12
CA LYS A 118 50.28 12.25 -63.84
C LYS A 118 48.94 11.93 -64.51
N LEU A 119 48.59 10.64 -64.68
CA LEU A 119 47.36 10.22 -65.35
C LEU A 119 46.30 9.84 -64.30
N ILE A 120 45.24 10.65 -64.19
CA ILE A 120 44.21 10.56 -63.13
C ILE A 120 42.92 9.99 -63.71
N ALA A 121 42.31 8.99 -63.06
CA ALA A 121 40.91 8.64 -63.33
C ALA A 121 40.00 9.46 -62.42
N HIS A 122 38.87 9.91 -62.97
CA HIS A 122 37.90 10.74 -62.28
C HIS A 122 36.79 9.90 -61.68
N PHE A 123 36.44 10.18 -60.44
CA PHE A 123 35.30 9.55 -59.79
C PHE A 123 34.35 10.60 -59.23
N THR A 124 33.08 10.42 -59.56
CA THR A 124 32.00 11.26 -59.09
C THR A 124 31.06 10.41 -58.27
N PHE A 125 30.85 10.78 -57.01
CA PHE A 125 29.88 10.17 -56.13
C PHE A 125 28.89 11.24 -55.70
N TRP A 126 27.60 10.99 -55.90
CA TRP A 126 26.56 11.94 -55.55
C TRP A 126 25.30 11.24 -55.07
N ASN A 127 24.83 11.60 -53.88
CA ASN A 127 23.54 11.16 -53.34
C ASN A 127 23.35 9.62 -53.36
N ASN A 128 24.44 8.87 -53.20
CA ASN A 128 24.33 7.43 -52.96
C ASN A 128 23.94 7.20 -51.49
N THR A 129 23.26 6.10 -51.20
CA THR A 129 22.80 5.76 -49.84
C THR A 129 22.96 4.26 -49.56
N ALA A 130 23.30 3.90 -48.32
CA ALA A 130 23.29 2.54 -47.82
C ALA A 130 22.59 2.47 -46.46
N GLU A 131 21.75 1.45 -46.23
CA GLU A 131 21.03 1.32 -44.95
C GLU A 131 21.93 1.05 -43.74
N VAL A 132 23.05 0.32 -43.90
CA VAL A 132 23.93 -0.07 -42.77
C VAL A 132 25.25 0.70 -42.75
N ALA A 133 25.99 0.73 -43.87
CA ALA A 133 27.31 1.39 -43.89
C ALA A 133 27.85 1.65 -45.31
N GLY A 134 28.62 2.74 -45.44
CA GLY A 134 29.37 3.09 -46.65
C GLY A 134 28.47 3.50 -47.81
N ASP A 135 27.89 4.69 -47.75
CA ASP A 135 26.93 5.15 -48.77
C ASP A 135 27.58 5.24 -50.15
N ASP A 136 28.81 5.75 -50.23
CA ASP A 136 29.54 5.86 -51.49
C ASP A 136 30.29 4.58 -51.81
N PHE A 137 31.02 4.02 -50.83
CA PHE A 137 31.69 2.74 -51.03
C PHE A 137 32.03 1.97 -49.75
N TYR A 138 32.11 0.65 -49.88
CA TYR A 138 32.36 -0.28 -48.78
C TYR A 138 33.52 -1.23 -49.09
N ASN A 139 34.46 -1.41 -48.15
CA ASN A 139 35.68 -2.23 -48.25
C ASN A 139 36.66 -1.83 -49.36
N ILE A 140 36.81 -0.53 -49.63
CA ILE A 140 37.80 0.00 -50.59
C ILE A 140 38.71 0.99 -49.89
N PHE A 141 40.01 0.75 -49.94
CA PHE A 141 41.05 1.59 -49.32
C PHE A 141 41.89 2.25 -50.41
N PHE A 142 41.56 3.50 -50.78
CA PHE A 142 42.15 4.15 -51.94
C PHE A 142 43.67 4.34 -51.84
N GLN A 143 44.22 4.44 -50.63
CA GLN A 143 45.67 4.50 -50.40
C GLN A 143 46.43 3.28 -50.96
N ASP A 144 45.78 2.12 -51.06
CA ASP A 144 46.34 0.90 -51.67
C ASP A 144 45.97 0.74 -53.16
N CYS A 145 45.04 1.55 -53.66
CA CYS A 145 44.44 1.44 -55.00
C CYS A 145 45.02 2.42 -56.01
N VAL A 146 45.22 3.68 -55.59
CA VAL A 146 45.49 4.80 -56.49
C VAL A 146 46.39 5.84 -55.80
N PRO A 147 47.56 6.19 -56.37
CA PRO A 147 48.42 7.22 -55.80
C PRO A 147 47.89 8.66 -55.96
N SER A 148 46.95 8.92 -56.87
CA SER A 148 46.35 10.25 -57.10
C SER A 148 44.89 10.15 -57.57
N PHE A 149 43.92 10.49 -56.72
CA PHE A 149 42.48 10.44 -57.01
C PHE A 149 41.84 11.80 -56.72
N ARG A 150 40.88 12.25 -57.56
CA ARG A 150 40.21 13.55 -57.40
C ARG A 150 38.70 13.39 -57.41
N THR A 151 38.06 13.56 -56.26
CA THR A 151 36.60 13.60 -56.14
C THR A 151 36.06 15.02 -56.15
N LYS A 152 34.80 15.12 -56.55
CA LYS A 152 33.88 16.17 -56.14
C LYS A 152 32.70 15.40 -55.53
N PRO A 153 32.28 15.54 -54.25
CA PRO A 153 32.58 16.50 -53.18
C PRO A 153 33.68 16.08 -52.16
N LYS A 154 33.89 16.91 -51.10
CA LYS A 154 34.98 16.82 -50.09
C LYS A 154 34.73 15.80 -48.96
N TYR A 155 33.53 15.26 -48.84
CA TYR A 155 33.14 14.28 -47.82
C TYR A 155 32.56 13.05 -48.52
N LEU A 156 33.26 11.92 -48.44
CA LEU A 156 32.83 10.63 -48.98
C LEU A 156 32.44 9.73 -47.81
N SER A 157 31.29 9.09 -47.89
CA SER A 157 30.82 8.11 -46.91
C SER A 157 31.40 6.74 -47.27
N SER A 158 32.38 6.29 -46.48
CA SER A 158 33.05 5.01 -46.69
C SER A 158 33.13 4.21 -45.41
N SER A 159 33.02 2.89 -45.50
CA SER A 159 33.20 2.00 -44.35
C SER A 159 33.84 0.67 -44.76
N SER A 160 34.16 -0.15 -43.78
CA SER A 160 34.70 -1.50 -43.97
C SER A 160 34.10 -2.48 -42.98
N ASP A 161 34.44 -3.75 -43.12
CA ASP A 161 34.17 -4.76 -42.07
C ASP A 161 34.72 -4.28 -40.72
N ALA A 162 34.02 -4.64 -39.63
CA ALA A 162 34.33 -4.15 -38.30
C ALA A 162 35.78 -4.45 -37.90
N THR A 163 36.52 -3.40 -37.54
CA THR A 163 37.93 -3.51 -37.08
C THR A 163 38.12 -3.06 -35.65
N LYS A 164 37.17 -2.29 -35.11
CA LYS A 164 37.24 -1.71 -33.77
C LYS A 164 35.88 -1.84 -33.06
N LEU A 165 35.94 -2.17 -31.78
CA LEU A 165 34.79 -2.31 -30.88
C LEU A 165 34.90 -1.24 -29.80
N CYS A 166 33.83 -0.48 -29.56
CA CYS A 166 33.79 0.53 -28.51
C CYS A 166 32.49 0.44 -27.70
N PHE A 167 32.50 0.96 -26.47
CA PHE A 167 31.29 1.14 -25.68
C PHE A 167 30.53 2.39 -26.11
N CYS A 168 29.22 2.33 -25.94
CA CYS A 168 28.32 3.43 -26.29
C CYS A 168 27.49 3.84 -25.06
N ASN A 169 27.36 5.15 -24.82
CA ASN A 169 26.64 5.67 -23.66
C ASN A 169 25.16 5.91 -24.02
N SER A 170 24.28 5.02 -23.56
CA SER A 170 22.84 5.05 -23.88
C SER A 170 22.03 6.13 -23.14
N LYS A 171 22.64 7.06 -22.40
CA LYS A 171 21.87 7.95 -21.52
C LYS A 171 21.24 9.18 -22.18
N ASN A 172 21.72 9.61 -23.36
CA ASN A 172 21.11 10.69 -24.13
C ASN A 172 21.05 10.26 -25.61
N THR A 173 19.85 10.25 -26.18
CA THR A 173 19.56 9.79 -27.55
C THR A 173 20.15 10.68 -28.64
N ASP A 174 20.64 11.88 -28.30
CA ASP A 174 21.00 12.89 -29.28
C ASP A 174 22.52 13.04 -29.49
N ASP A 175 23.35 12.39 -28.66
CA ASP A 175 24.82 12.42 -28.79
C ASP A 175 25.45 11.09 -28.35
N ILE A 176 25.62 10.15 -29.30
CA ILE A 176 26.41 8.93 -29.07
C ILE A 176 27.89 9.35 -29.12
N TYR A 177 28.50 9.64 -27.95
CA TYR A 177 29.95 9.74 -27.85
C TYR A 177 30.55 8.33 -27.69
N PRO A 178 31.20 7.75 -28.72
CA PRO A 178 31.85 6.45 -28.58
C PRO A 178 33.09 6.60 -27.69
N ASN A 179 33.06 5.97 -26.52
CA ASN A 179 34.25 5.91 -25.67
C ASN A 179 35.11 4.72 -26.11
N CYS A 180 36.05 5.01 -27.00
CA CYS A 180 37.01 4.04 -27.52
C CYS A 180 38.32 4.00 -26.73
N SER A 181 38.42 4.74 -25.61
CA SER A 181 39.58 4.67 -24.72
C SER A 181 39.43 3.47 -23.77
N ASN A 182 40.49 2.66 -23.65
CA ASN A 182 40.61 1.51 -22.74
C ASN A 182 40.63 1.92 -21.25
N PHE A 183 39.72 2.79 -20.81
CA PHE A 183 39.63 3.16 -19.41
C PHE A 183 39.13 1.97 -18.60
N LEU A 184 39.82 1.70 -17.49
CA LEU A 184 39.41 0.76 -16.48
C LEU A 184 37.96 1.05 -16.08
N PHE A 185 37.05 0.14 -16.45
CA PHE A 185 35.70 0.18 -15.94
C PHE A 185 35.73 -0.20 -14.45
N PRO A 186 34.91 0.44 -13.60
CA PRO A 186 34.71 -0.05 -12.25
C PRO A 186 34.19 -1.49 -12.32
N THR A 187 34.67 -2.32 -11.40
CA THR A 187 34.24 -3.72 -11.29
C THR A 187 32.72 -3.77 -11.17
N LEU A 188 32.07 -4.45 -12.09
CA LEU A 188 30.62 -4.54 -12.08
C LEU A 188 30.17 -5.63 -11.10
N HIS A 189 29.12 -5.39 -10.33
CA HIS A 189 28.61 -6.33 -9.33
C HIS A 189 27.23 -6.87 -9.76
N PHE A 190 27.07 -8.20 -9.78
CA PHE A 190 25.83 -8.85 -10.20
C PHE A 190 25.48 -10.07 -9.35
N PHE A 191 24.22 -10.49 -9.45
CA PHE A 191 23.69 -11.71 -8.85
C PHE A 191 23.37 -12.78 -9.91
N PRO A 192 23.38 -14.07 -9.56
CA PRO A 192 22.98 -15.15 -10.46
C PRO A 192 21.58 -14.95 -11.08
N GLY A 193 21.49 -14.99 -12.41
CA GLY A 193 20.24 -14.78 -13.15
C GLY A 193 19.89 -13.31 -13.43
N GLN A 194 20.63 -12.35 -12.86
CA GLN A 194 20.51 -10.93 -13.20
C GLN A 194 21.02 -10.68 -14.61
N ARG A 195 20.30 -9.87 -15.39
CA ARG A 195 20.71 -9.50 -16.75
C ARG A 195 21.79 -8.42 -16.69
N LEU A 196 22.96 -8.72 -17.23
CA LEU A 196 23.93 -7.68 -17.56
C LEU A 196 23.59 -7.12 -18.94
N ASP A 197 23.41 -5.80 -19.03
CA ASP A 197 23.20 -5.06 -20.28
C ASP A 197 24.47 -4.23 -20.59
N LEU A 198 25.18 -4.57 -21.67
CA LEU A 198 26.35 -3.81 -22.15
C LEU A 198 26.03 -3.19 -23.51
N CYS A 199 26.04 -1.86 -23.62
CA CYS A 199 25.85 -1.16 -24.89
C CYS A 199 27.19 -1.02 -25.64
N VAL A 200 27.30 -1.66 -26.80
CA VAL A 200 28.50 -1.65 -27.65
C VAL A 200 28.17 -1.29 -29.09
N CYS A 201 29.14 -0.70 -29.79
CA CYS A 201 29.06 -0.39 -31.23
C CYS A 201 30.32 -0.84 -31.96
N LEU A 202 30.17 -1.12 -33.25
CA LEU A 202 31.24 -1.56 -34.13
C LEU A 202 31.61 -0.49 -35.13
N PHE A 203 32.92 -0.43 -35.42
CA PHE A 203 33.50 0.57 -36.30
C PHE A 203 34.36 -0.08 -37.39
N GLY A 204 34.05 0.26 -38.63
CA GLY A 204 34.84 0.01 -39.83
C GLY A 204 35.86 1.13 -40.05
N LYS A 205 36.81 0.90 -40.94
CA LYS A 205 37.77 1.92 -41.38
C LYS A 205 37.22 2.68 -42.58
N ASP A 206 37.54 3.96 -42.62
CA ASP A 206 37.33 4.77 -43.81
C ASP A 206 38.35 4.47 -44.93
N TYR A 207 38.13 5.09 -46.07
CA TYR A 207 38.95 4.97 -47.27
C TYR A 207 40.43 5.36 -47.09
N ASN A 208 40.70 6.26 -46.14
CA ASN A 208 42.03 6.73 -45.77
C ASN A 208 42.67 5.90 -44.65
N ARG A 209 41.99 4.89 -44.11
CA ARG A 209 42.40 4.08 -42.95
C ARG A 209 42.67 4.88 -41.66
N HIS A 210 42.33 6.16 -41.64
CA HIS A 210 42.65 7.09 -40.55
C HIS A 210 41.44 7.41 -39.68
N SER A 211 40.24 7.34 -40.24
CA SER A 211 38.99 7.55 -39.49
C SER A 211 38.15 6.28 -39.44
N TYR A 212 37.18 6.30 -38.53
CA TYR A 212 36.31 5.18 -38.25
C TYR A 212 34.86 5.58 -38.54
N SER A 213 34.11 4.67 -39.15
CA SER A 213 32.69 4.82 -39.48
C SER A 213 31.91 3.68 -38.85
N HIS A 214 30.64 3.91 -38.53
CA HIS A 214 29.77 2.86 -38.01
C HIS A 214 29.61 1.72 -39.01
N THR A 215 29.53 0.50 -38.49
CA THR A 215 29.22 -0.72 -39.25
C THR A 215 28.64 -1.76 -38.31
N ASP A 216 28.08 -2.82 -38.87
CA ASP A 216 27.66 -4.03 -38.16
C ASP A 216 28.76 -5.10 -38.12
N GLY A 217 28.51 -6.17 -37.36
CA GLY A 217 29.38 -7.35 -37.33
C GLY A 217 29.05 -8.32 -36.20
N ILE A 218 29.82 -9.41 -36.12
CA ILE A 218 29.67 -10.44 -35.08
C ILE A 218 30.74 -10.26 -34.02
N VAL A 219 30.35 -10.30 -32.75
CA VAL A 219 31.25 -10.29 -31.60
C VAL A 219 31.14 -11.62 -30.86
N SER A 220 32.31 -12.17 -30.52
CA SER A 220 32.45 -13.36 -29.67
C SER A 220 32.65 -12.94 -28.22
N LEU A 221 31.89 -13.56 -27.33
CA LEU A 221 31.92 -13.34 -25.89
C LEU A 221 32.78 -14.43 -25.22
N PHE A 222 33.83 -14.04 -24.50
CA PHE A 222 34.66 -14.95 -23.71
C PHE A 222 34.54 -14.63 -22.22
N ILE A 223 34.30 -15.65 -21.39
CA ILE A 223 34.33 -15.54 -19.93
C ILE A 223 35.46 -16.44 -19.44
N ASP A 224 36.44 -15.86 -18.74
CA ASP A 224 37.63 -16.56 -18.23
C ASP A 224 38.33 -17.42 -19.30
N GLY A 225 38.41 -16.88 -20.52
CA GLY A 225 39.03 -17.54 -21.67
C GLY A 225 38.17 -18.59 -22.40
N LYS A 226 36.94 -18.88 -21.93
CA LYS A 226 36.02 -19.81 -22.60
C LYS A 226 34.99 -19.06 -23.45
N LEU A 227 34.83 -19.49 -24.71
CA LEU A 227 33.80 -18.96 -25.62
C LEU A 227 32.40 -19.24 -25.04
N PHE A 228 31.60 -18.19 -24.89
CA PHE A 228 30.25 -18.24 -24.35
C PHE A 228 29.20 -18.20 -25.46
N ASN A 229 29.25 -17.20 -26.33
CA ASN A 229 28.27 -17.00 -27.40
C ASN A 229 28.84 -16.09 -28.50
N TYR A 230 28.23 -16.13 -29.67
CA TYR A 230 28.37 -15.13 -30.72
C TYR A 230 27.14 -14.23 -30.72
N GLN A 231 27.34 -12.93 -30.85
CA GLN A 231 26.26 -11.96 -30.93
C GLN A 231 26.48 -11.02 -32.12
N TYR A 232 25.45 -10.89 -32.95
CA TYR A 232 25.42 -9.92 -34.03
C TYR A 232 25.02 -8.55 -33.48
N ILE A 233 25.84 -7.54 -33.77
CA ILE A 233 25.63 -6.14 -33.37
C ILE A 233 25.40 -5.35 -34.67
N ASN A 234 24.29 -4.64 -34.74
CA ASN A 234 24.02 -3.74 -35.86
C ASN A 234 24.74 -2.38 -35.66
N ASP A 235 24.49 -1.46 -36.57
CA ASP A 235 24.91 -0.06 -36.52
C ASP A 235 24.53 0.66 -35.20
N ASN A 236 23.45 0.24 -34.54
CA ASN A 236 22.97 0.80 -33.29
C ASN A 236 23.57 0.14 -32.03
N CYS A 237 23.67 0.94 -30.96
CA CYS A 237 24.14 0.52 -29.63
C CYS A 237 23.31 -0.65 -29.10
N LEU A 238 23.79 -1.89 -29.23
CA LEU A 238 23.04 -3.07 -28.78
C LEU A 238 23.42 -3.45 -27.35
N SER A 239 22.42 -3.69 -26.50
CA SER A 239 22.62 -4.29 -25.17
C SER A 239 22.86 -5.80 -25.26
N ILE A 240 24.09 -6.23 -24.97
CA ILE A 240 24.42 -7.66 -24.82
C ILE A 240 23.79 -8.15 -23.52
N LYS A 241 22.82 -9.08 -23.61
CA LYS A 241 22.15 -9.72 -22.47
C LYS A 241 22.70 -11.12 -22.27
N PHE A 242 23.31 -11.40 -21.13
CA PHE A 242 23.64 -12.77 -20.73
C PHE A 242 23.26 -13.05 -19.27
N ALA A 243 22.71 -14.24 -19.05
CA ALA A 243 22.46 -14.80 -17.74
C ALA A 243 23.06 -16.20 -17.73
N ARG A 244 24.19 -16.40 -17.04
CA ARG A 244 24.70 -17.75 -16.78
C ARG A 244 24.35 -18.11 -15.34
N ASN A 245 23.69 -19.23 -15.20
CA ASN A 245 23.20 -19.72 -13.93
C ASN A 245 24.20 -20.65 -13.20
N LYS A 246 25.41 -20.82 -13.77
CA LYS A 246 26.49 -21.69 -13.25
C LYS A 246 27.85 -21.04 -13.48
N ILE A 247 28.10 -19.89 -12.84
CA ILE A 247 29.43 -19.31 -12.67
C ILE A 247 29.76 -19.42 -11.18
N ASN A 248 31.01 -19.72 -10.84
CA ASN A 248 31.44 -19.74 -9.44
C ASN A 248 31.33 -18.34 -8.84
N TYR A 249 31.14 -18.21 -7.53
CA TYR A 249 31.18 -16.89 -6.91
C TYR A 249 32.60 -16.31 -6.95
N GLY A 250 32.70 -14.99 -7.15
CA GLY A 250 33.98 -14.30 -7.21
C GLY A 250 34.15 -13.43 -8.45
N SER A 251 35.41 -13.06 -8.73
CA SER A 251 35.75 -12.16 -9.82
C SER A 251 36.05 -12.92 -11.11
N HIS A 252 35.45 -12.47 -12.21
CA HIS A 252 35.54 -13.05 -13.54
C HIS A 252 35.95 -11.99 -14.56
N SER A 253 36.65 -12.42 -15.61
CA SER A 253 37.07 -11.57 -16.70
C SER A 253 36.22 -11.85 -17.93
N LEU A 254 35.46 -10.84 -18.38
CA LEU A 254 34.74 -10.85 -19.64
C LEU A 254 35.57 -10.19 -20.74
N LYS A 255 35.73 -10.87 -21.87
CA LYS A 255 36.44 -10.37 -23.05
C LYS A 255 35.55 -10.46 -24.29
N LEU A 256 35.39 -9.35 -24.99
CA LEU A 256 34.63 -9.23 -26.24
C LEU A 256 35.61 -9.11 -27.41
N LEU A 257 35.51 -9.97 -28.42
CA LEU A 257 36.37 -9.94 -29.60
C LEU A 257 35.54 -9.92 -30.88
N ILE A 258 35.97 -9.15 -31.88
CA ILE A 258 35.31 -9.15 -33.19
C ILE A 258 35.60 -10.47 -33.89
N TYR A 259 34.56 -11.17 -34.30
CA TYR A 259 34.65 -12.44 -35.01
C TYR A 259 34.55 -12.22 -36.51
N ASN A 260 35.56 -12.64 -37.26
CA ASN A 260 35.52 -12.65 -38.71
C ASN A 260 35.01 -14.01 -39.20
N ASN A 261 33.77 -14.04 -39.67
CA ASN A 261 33.11 -15.26 -40.12
C ASN A 261 33.79 -15.89 -41.36
N LYS A 262 34.42 -15.07 -42.23
CA LYS A 262 35.06 -15.54 -43.46
C LYS A 262 36.39 -16.24 -43.19
N LEU A 263 37.21 -15.67 -42.30
CA LEU A 263 38.50 -16.24 -41.89
C LEU A 263 38.36 -17.26 -40.75
N LYS A 264 37.17 -17.37 -40.14
CA LYS A 264 36.90 -18.17 -38.94
C LYS A 264 37.85 -17.84 -37.77
N GLU A 265 38.26 -16.58 -37.68
CA GLU A 265 39.25 -16.08 -36.71
C GLU A 265 38.75 -14.83 -35.98
N ASN A 266 39.23 -14.63 -34.75
CA ASN A 266 39.00 -13.42 -33.98
C ASN A 266 40.05 -12.35 -34.37
N LYS A 267 39.60 -11.14 -34.70
CA LYS A 267 40.46 -10.02 -35.11
C LYS A 267 40.37 -8.83 -34.14
N GLY A 268 41.45 -8.06 -34.07
CA GLY A 268 41.48 -6.72 -33.47
C GLY A 268 41.69 -6.66 -31.95
N THR A 269 41.72 -5.43 -31.43
CA THR A 269 41.77 -5.14 -29.99
C THR A 269 40.37 -5.29 -29.41
N GLY A 270 40.13 -6.38 -28.69
CA GLY A 270 38.88 -6.59 -27.97
C GLY A 270 38.77 -5.77 -26.68
N ILE A 271 37.56 -5.70 -26.14
CA ILE A 271 37.29 -5.07 -24.85
C ILE A 271 37.42 -6.12 -23.75
N GLN A 272 38.08 -5.78 -22.65
CA GLN A 272 38.15 -6.62 -21.44
C GLN A 272 37.59 -5.87 -20.24
N LEU A 273 36.76 -6.55 -19.45
CA LEU A 273 36.13 -6.00 -18.26
C LEU A 273 36.04 -7.06 -17.16
N ASN A 274 36.19 -6.62 -15.91
CA ASN A 274 36.10 -7.49 -14.74
C ASN A 274 34.74 -7.29 -14.07
N PHE A 275 34.09 -8.39 -13.71
CA PHE A 275 32.85 -8.37 -12.93
C PHE A 275 32.95 -9.33 -11.76
N THR A 276 32.26 -9.02 -10.66
CA THR A 276 32.20 -9.86 -9.47
C THR A 276 30.78 -10.41 -9.31
N LEU A 277 30.67 -11.73 -9.25
CA LEU A 277 29.42 -12.44 -8.99
C LEU A 277 29.29 -12.69 -7.48
N HIS A 278 28.25 -12.14 -6.89
CA HIS A 278 27.91 -12.33 -5.48
C HIS A 278 26.95 -13.50 -5.29
N GLU A 279 26.89 -14.00 -4.06
CA GLU A 279 25.81 -14.90 -3.61
C GLU A 279 24.46 -14.18 -3.67
N CYS A 280 23.36 -14.94 -3.74
CA CYS A 280 22.02 -14.33 -3.79
C CYS A 280 21.78 -13.43 -2.56
N PRO A 281 21.16 -12.25 -2.75
CA PRO A 281 20.87 -11.32 -1.66
C PRO A 281 19.82 -11.90 -0.72
N ILE A 282 19.68 -11.29 0.48
CA ILE A 282 18.70 -11.71 1.48
C ILE A 282 17.31 -11.74 0.83
N GLY A 283 16.55 -12.81 1.06
CA GLY A 283 15.24 -13.02 0.46
C GLY A 283 15.25 -13.80 -0.86
N PHE A 284 16.43 -14.07 -1.44
CA PHE A 284 16.61 -14.87 -2.64
C PHE A 284 17.49 -16.10 -2.36
N THR A 285 17.25 -17.19 -3.08
CA THR A 285 18.08 -18.41 -3.05
C THR A 285 18.35 -18.91 -4.46
N THR A 286 19.48 -19.56 -4.68
CA THR A 286 19.80 -20.19 -5.97
C THR A 286 18.89 -21.38 -6.24
N SER A 287 18.18 -21.39 -7.37
CA SER A 287 17.42 -22.56 -7.83
C SER A 287 18.35 -23.70 -8.25
N SER A 288 17.95 -24.95 -8.00
CA SER A 288 18.72 -26.16 -8.37
C SER A 288 18.82 -26.36 -9.89
N SER A 289 17.87 -25.83 -10.65
CA SER A 289 17.91 -25.71 -12.11
C SER A 289 16.92 -24.62 -12.56
N PRO A 290 17.38 -23.53 -13.20
CA PRO A 290 18.62 -23.45 -13.94
C PRO A 290 19.83 -22.87 -13.18
N GLY A 291 19.69 -22.40 -11.93
CA GLY A 291 20.78 -21.78 -11.12
C GLY A 291 20.67 -20.26 -10.94
N SER A 292 19.47 -19.71 -11.13
CA SER A 292 19.18 -18.28 -10.95
C SER A 292 18.72 -17.99 -9.52
N CYS A 293 18.94 -16.77 -9.03
CA CYS A 293 18.34 -16.33 -7.77
C CYS A 293 16.82 -16.21 -7.93
N THR A 294 16.09 -17.08 -7.25
CA THR A 294 14.62 -17.06 -7.13
C THR A 294 14.22 -16.69 -5.71
N CYS A 295 12.94 -16.51 -5.41
CA CYS A 295 12.48 -16.30 -4.04
C CYS A 295 13.03 -17.39 -3.11
N SER A 296 13.59 -16.97 -1.98
CA SER A 296 13.98 -17.87 -0.89
C SER A 296 12.77 -18.61 -0.32
N GLN A 297 12.98 -19.78 0.29
CA GLN A 297 11.91 -20.51 0.98
C GLN A 297 11.22 -19.67 2.06
N SER A 298 11.95 -18.75 2.71
CA SER A 298 11.42 -17.78 3.67
C SER A 298 10.44 -16.77 3.08
N VAL A 299 10.53 -16.48 1.78
CA VAL A 299 9.69 -15.49 1.08
C VAL A 299 8.64 -16.16 0.20
N SER A 300 8.94 -17.34 -0.36
CA SER A 300 8.12 -18.06 -1.33
C SER A 300 6.74 -18.44 -0.78
N ARG A 301 5.67 -17.96 -1.45
CA ARG A 301 4.26 -18.31 -1.26
C ARG A 301 3.52 -18.22 -2.61
N GLU A 302 2.32 -18.79 -2.73
CA GLU A 302 1.53 -18.81 -3.99
C GLU A 302 1.30 -17.41 -4.61
N ASN A 303 1.19 -16.36 -3.79
CA ASN A 303 0.93 -14.98 -4.24
C ASN A 303 2.16 -14.06 -4.20
N VAL A 304 3.38 -14.61 -4.16
CA VAL A 304 4.63 -13.83 -4.06
C VAL A 304 5.54 -14.13 -5.24
N THR A 305 6.03 -13.07 -5.88
CA THR A 305 6.97 -13.15 -7.01
C THR A 305 8.19 -12.26 -6.71
N CYS A 306 9.37 -12.71 -7.09
CA CYS A 306 10.62 -11.96 -6.88
C CYS A 306 11.31 -11.74 -8.22
N ASP A 307 11.75 -10.50 -8.47
CA ASP A 307 12.54 -10.13 -9.64
C ASP A 307 13.94 -9.70 -9.22
N ILE A 308 14.93 -10.51 -9.62
CA ILE A 308 16.35 -10.26 -9.31
C ILE A 308 16.92 -9.05 -10.08
N ASN A 309 16.33 -8.65 -11.21
CA ASN A 309 16.84 -7.53 -12.00
C ASN A 309 16.64 -6.19 -11.28
N SER A 310 15.47 -6.03 -10.67
CA SER A 310 15.09 -4.84 -9.90
C SER A 310 15.32 -4.98 -8.39
N LEU A 311 15.71 -6.18 -7.92
CA LEU A 311 15.76 -6.58 -6.50
C LEU A 311 14.41 -6.37 -5.79
N SER A 312 13.32 -6.50 -6.54
CA SER A 312 11.97 -6.24 -6.04
C SER A 312 11.23 -7.53 -5.72
N ILE A 313 10.35 -7.43 -4.73
CA ILE A 313 9.41 -8.47 -4.33
C ILE A 313 8.03 -7.91 -4.56
N THR A 314 7.18 -8.68 -5.24
CA THR A 314 5.79 -8.33 -5.47
C THR A 314 4.91 -9.37 -4.78
N HIS A 315 3.98 -8.93 -3.94
CA HIS A 315 2.97 -9.80 -3.35
C HIS A 315 1.57 -9.27 -3.61
N ASN A 316 0.59 -10.17 -3.57
CA ASN A 316 -0.82 -9.84 -3.66
C ASN A 316 -1.57 -10.30 -2.40
N GLY A 317 -2.48 -9.45 -1.91
CA GLY A 317 -3.26 -9.66 -0.71
C GLY A 317 -2.59 -9.17 0.58
N LEU A 318 -3.29 -9.40 1.70
CA LEU A 318 -2.93 -8.97 3.05
C LEU A 318 -1.73 -9.73 3.62
N LEU A 319 -0.55 -9.41 3.12
CA LEU A 319 0.74 -9.98 3.51
C LEU A 319 1.70 -8.85 3.87
N TRP A 320 2.65 -9.12 4.76
CA TRP A 320 3.80 -8.25 4.96
C TRP A 320 5.07 -9.09 5.00
N ILE A 321 6.05 -8.68 4.19
CA ILE A 321 7.36 -9.32 4.10
C ILE A 321 8.42 -8.28 4.47
N GLY A 322 9.28 -8.62 5.42
CA GLY A 322 10.38 -7.75 5.81
C GLY A 322 11.33 -8.42 6.78
N THR A 323 12.39 -7.73 7.17
CA THR A 323 13.37 -8.29 8.09
C THR A 323 13.00 -8.04 9.55
N TYR A 324 13.41 -8.96 10.42
CA TYR A 324 13.26 -8.82 11.87
C TYR A 324 14.32 -7.88 12.47
N ASP A 325 15.56 -8.01 12.01
CA ASP A 325 16.73 -7.39 12.63
C ASP A 325 16.87 -5.91 12.22
N THR A 326 17.00 -5.03 13.21
CA THR A 326 16.97 -3.56 13.10
C THR A 326 18.36 -2.93 13.20
N SER A 327 19.44 -3.71 13.06
CA SER A 327 20.79 -3.16 13.05
C SER A 327 20.97 -2.19 11.87
N LYS A 328 20.81 -0.88 12.14
CA LYS A 328 21.12 0.18 11.18
C LYS A 328 22.65 0.33 11.07
N PRO A 329 23.22 0.40 9.86
CA PRO A 329 22.53 0.36 8.57
C PRO A 329 22.26 -1.08 8.07
N PHE A 330 20.99 -1.43 7.87
CA PHE A 330 20.58 -2.67 7.21
C PHE A 330 20.77 -2.51 5.70
N ASN A 331 21.45 -3.48 5.06
CA ASN A 331 21.65 -3.50 3.62
C ASN A 331 21.29 -4.89 3.07
N ALA A 332 20.11 -5.00 2.43
CA ALA A 332 19.61 -6.24 1.85
C ALA A 332 20.49 -6.78 0.70
N ASN A 333 21.38 -5.95 0.15
CA ASN A 333 22.27 -6.34 -0.94
C ASN A 333 23.47 -7.18 -0.47
N VAL A 334 23.67 -7.34 0.84
CA VAL A 334 24.77 -8.11 1.44
C VAL A 334 24.22 -9.42 2.00
N THR A 335 24.95 -10.51 1.80
CA THR A 335 24.69 -11.78 2.49
C THR A 335 25.01 -11.62 3.98
N SER A 336 23.97 -11.66 4.81
CA SER A 336 24.12 -11.66 6.27
C SER A 336 23.70 -13.02 6.84
N PRO A 337 24.60 -13.75 7.53
CA PRO A 337 24.29 -15.06 8.11
C PRO A 337 23.35 -14.99 9.33
N LYS A 338 22.90 -13.80 9.74
CA LYS A 338 21.99 -13.59 10.88
C LYS A 338 20.65 -12.93 10.50
N ALA A 339 20.39 -12.71 9.21
CA ALA A 339 19.14 -12.09 8.80
C ALA A 339 17.96 -13.07 8.98
N CYS A 340 16.90 -12.59 9.62
CA CYS A 340 15.64 -13.31 9.72
C CYS A 340 14.54 -12.52 9.00
N ILE A 341 13.75 -13.23 8.21
CA ILE A 341 12.64 -12.69 7.43
C ILE A 341 11.34 -13.06 8.12
N ILE A 342 10.46 -12.07 8.21
CA ILE A 342 9.06 -12.22 8.57
C ILE A 342 8.29 -12.31 7.25
N ASN A 343 7.47 -13.34 7.12
CA ASN A 343 6.55 -13.51 6.01
C ASN A 343 5.22 -14.00 6.57
N GLU A 344 4.37 -13.06 6.98
CA GLU A 344 3.10 -13.37 7.65
C GLU A 344 1.96 -12.55 7.08
N GLY A 345 0.73 -13.05 7.26
CA GLY A 345 -0.46 -12.29 6.88
C GLY A 345 -0.48 -10.94 7.63
N CYS A 346 -0.74 -9.83 6.95
CA CYS A 346 -0.75 -8.52 7.58
C CYS A 346 -2.17 -7.95 7.58
N LEU A 347 -2.78 -7.93 8.75
CA LEU A 347 -4.20 -7.60 8.88
C LEU A 347 -4.45 -6.10 9.07
N LEU A 348 -3.48 -5.36 9.61
CA LEU A 348 -3.62 -3.96 9.98
C LEU A 348 -2.74 -3.09 9.10
N TYR A 349 -3.38 -2.20 8.33
CA TYR A 349 -2.72 -1.16 7.54
C TYR A 349 -1.73 -1.63 6.47
N CYS A 350 -1.80 -2.89 6.04
CA CYS A 350 -1.17 -3.33 4.81
C CYS A 350 -2.07 -3.11 3.60
N SER A 351 -1.46 -2.87 2.45
CA SER A 351 -2.19 -2.74 1.18
C SER A 351 -2.82 -4.09 0.80
N PRO A 352 -4.13 -4.15 0.50
CA PRO A 352 -4.77 -5.34 -0.05
C PRO A 352 -4.45 -5.56 -1.54
N ASN A 353 -4.01 -4.50 -2.22
CA ASN A 353 -3.68 -4.50 -3.65
C ASN A 353 -2.27 -5.04 -3.91
N PRO A 354 -1.94 -5.44 -5.15
CA PRO A 354 -0.59 -5.85 -5.51
C PRO A 354 0.42 -4.74 -5.23
N VAL A 355 1.45 -5.03 -4.43
CA VAL A 355 2.52 -4.08 -4.11
C VAL A 355 3.86 -4.67 -4.53
N THR A 356 4.64 -3.86 -5.24
CA THR A 356 6.05 -4.13 -5.57
C THR A 356 6.93 -3.25 -4.68
N PHE A 357 7.81 -3.87 -3.89
CA PHE A 357 8.67 -3.17 -2.95
C PHE A 357 10.08 -3.80 -2.93
N LYS A 358 11.03 -3.16 -2.25
CA LYS A 358 12.39 -3.68 -2.04
C LYS A 358 12.56 -4.03 -0.57
N LEU A 359 13.36 -5.04 -0.23
CA LEU A 359 13.65 -5.37 1.17
C LEU A 359 14.31 -4.24 1.97
N ASN A 360 14.95 -3.28 1.29
CA ASN A 360 15.46 -2.05 1.91
C ASN A 360 14.38 -0.99 2.17
N ASP A 361 13.24 -1.08 1.51
CA ASP A 361 12.12 -0.15 1.60
C ASP A 361 10.80 -0.93 1.77
N THR A 362 10.61 -1.45 2.98
CA THR A 362 9.44 -2.27 3.33
C THR A 362 8.18 -1.45 3.57
N ASP A 363 8.32 -0.14 3.75
CA ASP A 363 7.23 0.76 4.12
C ASP A 363 6.22 0.95 2.97
N ALA A 364 6.63 0.70 1.72
CA ALA A 364 5.75 0.68 0.56
C ALA A 364 4.60 -0.34 0.65
N GLN A 365 4.70 -1.35 1.52
CA GLN A 365 3.63 -2.33 1.78
C GLN A 365 2.48 -1.77 2.63
N CYS A 366 2.66 -0.59 3.23
CA CYS A 366 1.76 -0.02 4.22
C CYS A 366 0.84 1.09 3.64
N VAL A 367 -0.32 1.29 4.26
CA VAL A 367 -1.28 2.37 3.95
C VAL A 367 -1.42 3.36 5.11
N ASN A 368 -2.05 4.52 4.88
CA ASN A 368 -2.30 5.55 5.90
C ASN A 368 -1.03 6.11 6.58
N ASN A 369 0.07 6.24 5.83
CA ASN A 369 1.38 6.71 6.30
C ASN A 369 1.97 5.87 7.45
N ARG A 370 1.50 4.62 7.60
CA ARG A 370 2.13 3.60 8.44
C ARG A 370 3.39 3.07 7.77
N GLY A 371 4.29 2.49 8.55
CA GLY A 371 5.54 1.91 8.10
C GLY A 371 6.16 1.01 9.17
N GLN A 372 7.44 0.72 9.01
CA GLN A 372 8.22 -0.19 9.85
C GLN A 372 7.64 -1.61 9.90
N ARG A 373 8.03 -2.39 10.91
CA ARG A 373 7.68 -3.81 10.99
C ARG A 373 6.17 -4.00 11.01
N MET A 374 5.66 -4.74 10.02
CA MET A 374 4.23 -5.04 9.84
C MET A 374 3.32 -3.80 9.91
N CYS A 375 3.78 -2.65 9.42
CA CYS A 375 3.02 -1.39 9.44
C CYS A 375 2.61 -0.95 10.86
N GLY A 376 3.39 -1.34 11.88
CA GLY A 376 3.11 -1.14 13.30
C GLY A 376 3.22 0.30 13.77
N SER A 377 4.08 1.10 13.14
CA SER A 377 4.35 2.49 13.55
C SER A 377 4.11 3.47 12.41
N CYS A 378 4.22 4.76 12.71
CA CYS A 378 4.21 5.80 11.69
C CYS A 378 5.57 5.90 11.00
N THR A 379 5.55 6.31 9.73
CA THR A 379 6.75 6.69 8.96
C THR A 379 7.42 7.91 9.58
N GLU A 380 8.71 8.13 9.26
CA GLU A 380 9.46 9.27 9.79
C GLU A 380 8.77 10.61 9.45
N GLY A 381 8.65 11.50 10.44
CA GLY A 381 7.96 12.79 10.30
C GLY A 381 6.44 12.75 10.51
N TYR A 382 5.84 11.56 10.67
CA TYR A 382 4.43 11.38 11.00
C TYR A 382 4.22 10.94 12.44
N SER A 383 3.04 11.19 12.99
CA SER A 383 2.65 10.79 14.34
C SER A 383 1.27 10.16 14.34
N LEU A 384 1.02 9.29 15.31
CA LEU A 384 -0.27 8.62 15.43
C LEU A 384 -1.35 9.64 15.79
N LEU A 385 -2.51 9.57 15.14
CA LEU A 385 -3.64 10.45 15.48
C LEU A 385 -4.43 9.84 16.65
N MET A 386 -4.90 10.68 17.56
CA MET A 386 -5.87 10.27 18.59
C MET A 386 -7.25 10.16 17.97
N GLY A 387 -8.00 9.11 18.30
CA GLY A 387 -9.34 8.85 17.74
C GLY A 387 -9.37 7.94 16.50
N SER A 388 -8.27 7.81 15.77
CA SER A 388 -8.08 6.77 14.74
C SER A 388 -6.71 6.10 14.88
N ASN A 389 -6.41 5.12 14.04
CA ASN A 389 -5.09 4.48 13.98
C ASN A 389 -4.28 4.95 12.76
N LYS A 390 -4.67 6.07 12.14
CA LYS A 390 -3.92 6.65 11.01
C LYS A 390 -2.76 7.52 11.51
N CYS A 391 -1.78 7.73 10.63
CA CYS A 391 -0.66 8.62 10.89
C CYS A 391 -0.82 9.94 10.13
N GLY A 392 -0.60 11.07 10.83
CA GLY A 392 -0.72 12.41 10.28
C GLY A 392 0.42 13.32 10.73
N HIS A 393 0.59 14.45 10.05
CA HIS A 393 1.61 15.43 10.42
C HIS A 393 1.16 16.31 11.57
N CYS A 394 2.06 16.52 12.52
CA CYS A 394 1.83 17.26 13.75
C CYS A 394 2.71 18.53 13.79
N HIS A 395 2.09 19.71 13.74
CA HIS A 395 2.81 20.97 13.44
C HIS A 395 3.12 21.90 14.63
N SER A 396 2.73 21.63 15.88
CA SER A 396 3.28 22.38 17.03
C SER A 396 2.93 21.76 18.39
N ALA A 397 3.75 22.04 19.41
CA ALA A 397 3.47 21.67 20.81
C ALA A 397 2.33 22.48 21.45
N TYR A 398 2.05 23.71 20.98
CA TYR A 398 0.99 24.56 21.52
C TYR A 398 -0.42 23.98 21.27
N ILE A 399 -0.61 23.29 20.15
CA ILE A 399 -1.88 22.61 19.84
C ILE A 399 -2.17 21.50 20.86
N ALA A 400 -1.14 20.82 21.38
CA ALA A 400 -1.29 19.79 22.42
C ALA A 400 -1.94 20.36 23.69
N ILE A 401 -1.51 21.54 24.12
CA ILE A 401 -2.04 22.23 25.30
C ILE A 401 -3.50 22.62 25.05
N GLY A 402 -3.82 23.13 23.86
CA GLY A 402 -5.18 23.43 23.44
C GLY A 402 -6.11 22.21 23.51
N TRP A 403 -5.65 21.06 23.00
CA TRP A 403 -6.39 19.80 23.12
C TRP A 403 -6.61 19.40 24.57
N ILE A 404 -5.55 19.39 25.41
CA ILE A 404 -5.67 19.03 26.83
C ILE A 404 -6.69 19.92 27.54
N ALA A 405 -6.65 21.24 27.31
CA ALA A 405 -7.61 22.18 27.89
C ALA A 405 -9.04 21.90 27.40
N LEU A 406 -9.22 21.63 26.10
CA LEU A 406 -10.53 21.26 25.55
C LEU A 406 -11.08 19.99 26.20
N PHE A 407 -10.27 18.94 26.38
CA PHE A 407 -10.72 17.69 27.01
C PHE A 407 -11.03 17.86 28.48
N ALA A 408 -10.26 18.69 29.19
CA ALA A 408 -10.56 19.01 30.56
C ALA A 408 -11.97 19.63 30.66
N VAL A 409 -12.26 20.63 29.83
CA VAL A 409 -13.56 21.30 29.77
C VAL A 409 -14.68 20.35 29.34
N MET A 410 -14.48 19.56 28.27
CA MET A 410 -15.48 18.62 27.77
C MET A 410 -15.85 17.53 28.78
N GLY A 411 -14.86 16.99 29.51
CA GLY A 411 -15.12 16.02 30.57
C GLY A 411 -15.94 16.62 31.71
N PHE A 412 -15.65 17.86 32.12
CA PHE A 412 -16.44 18.56 33.12
C PHE A 412 -17.88 18.81 32.64
N ILE A 413 -18.05 19.29 31.39
CA ILE A 413 -19.37 19.49 30.77
C ILE A 413 -20.16 18.18 30.74
N LEU A 414 -19.55 17.07 30.36
CA LEU A 414 -20.19 15.75 30.35
C LEU A 414 -20.75 15.40 31.73
N VAL A 415 -19.96 15.55 32.80
CA VAL A 415 -20.41 15.28 34.17
C VAL A 415 -21.58 16.18 34.56
N VAL A 416 -21.51 17.48 34.22
CA VAL A 416 -22.60 18.43 34.49
C VAL A 416 -23.88 18.06 33.74
N ILE A 417 -23.78 17.66 32.47
CA ILE A 417 -24.93 17.24 31.66
C ILE A 417 -25.58 15.98 32.24
N LEU A 418 -24.78 14.99 32.65
CA LEU A 418 -25.31 13.76 33.28
C LEU A 418 -26.09 14.07 34.57
N ILE A 419 -25.59 15.01 35.38
CA ILE A 419 -26.28 15.47 36.60
C ILE A 419 -27.55 16.26 36.23
N ALA A 420 -27.45 17.21 35.30
CA ALA A 420 -28.55 18.10 34.94
C ALA A 420 -29.73 17.36 34.30
N LEU A 421 -29.46 16.39 33.43
CA LEU A 421 -30.48 15.58 32.76
C LEU A 421 -30.88 14.33 33.56
N ASN A 422 -30.25 14.08 34.72
CA ASN A 422 -30.41 12.85 35.49
C ASN A 422 -30.24 11.58 34.63
N LEU A 423 -29.29 11.60 33.69
CA LEU A 423 -29.03 10.52 32.75
C LEU A 423 -28.23 9.42 33.45
N THR A 424 -28.90 8.66 34.32
CA THR A 424 -28.25 7.72 35.24
C THR A 424 -28.71 6.28 35.05
N VAL A 425 -27.83 5.32 35.37
CA VAL A 425 -28.15 3.88 35.36
C VAL A 425 -29.32 3.53 36.29
N SER A 426 -29.57 4.33 37.32
CA SER A 426 -30.68 4.15 38.28
C SER A 426 -32.07 4.33 37.69
N LEU A 427 -32.19 4.98 36.52
CA LEU A 427 -33.47 5.07 35.80
C LEU A 427 -33.73 3.85 34.91
N GLY A 428 -32.70 3.05 34.61
CA GLY A 428 -32.78 1.81 33.83
C GLY A 428 -32.84 1.98 32.31
N THR A 429 -32.91 3.21 31.77
CA THR A 429 -33.02 3.44 30.31
C THR A 429 -31.68 3.30 29.57
N LEU A 430 -30.55 3.22 30.28
CA LEU A 430 -29.20 3.27 29.69
C LEU A 430 -28.53 1.90 29.50
N ASN A 431 -28.87 0.87 30.29
CA ASN A 431 -28.08 -0.37 30.33
C ASN A 431 -27.99 -1.07 28.96
N GLY A 432 -29.13 -1.30 28.29
CA GLY A 432 -29.17 -1.87 26.94
C GLY A 432 -28.49 -0.99 25.89
N LEU A 433 -28.63 0.33 26.00
CA LEU A 433 -27.99 1.30 25.10
C LEU A 433 -26.46 1.23 25.19
N LEU A 434 -25.93 1.17 26.41
CA LEU A 434 -24.49 1.08 26.64
C LEU A 434 -23.94 -0.25 26.13
N LEU A 435 -24.63 -1.36 26.41
CA LEU A 435 -24.24 -2.67 25.86
C LEU A 435 -24.15 -2.65 24.33
N TYR A 436 -25.15 -2.07 23.66
CA TYR A 436 -25.16 -1.92 22.20
C TYR A 436 -23.94 -1.14 21.70
N ALA A 437 -23.75 0.09 22.21
CA ALA A 437 -22.66 0.96 21.78
C ALA A 437 -21.29 0.30 22.01
N ASN A 438 -21.14 -0.42 23.11
CA ASN A 438 -19.92 -1.12 23.48
C ASN A 438 -19.59 -2.26 22.50
N ILE A 439 -20.58 -3.09 22.16
CA ILE A 439 -20.39 -4.21 21.23
C ILE A 439 -20.08 -3.69 19.83
N VAL A 440 -20.84 -2.71 19.33
CA VAL A 440 -20.61 -2.13 17.99
C VAL A 440 -19.20 -1.56 17.88
N LYS A 441 -18.69 -0.91 18.93
CA LYS A 441 -17.34 -0.34 18.93
C LYS A 441 -16.24 -1.40 19.03
N LEU A 442 -16.49 -2.49 19.76
CA LEU A 442 -15.54 -3.61 19.88
C LEU A 442 -15.42 -4.42 18.59
N TYR A 443 -16.56 -4.70 17.94
CA TYR A 443 -16.66 -5.49 16.71
C TYR A 443 -16.63 -4.65 15.43
N GLU A 444 -16.32 -3.36 15.56
CA GLU A 444 -16.16 -2.44 14.44
C GLU A 444 -15.35 -3.01 13.25
N PRO A 445 -14.15 -3.60 13.42
CA PRO A 445 -13.39 -4.14 12.29
C PRO A 445 -14.02 -5.39 11.65
N VAL A 446 -14.96 -6.05 12.35
CA VAL A 446 -15.69 -7.22 11.85
C VAL A 446 -16.90 -6.74 11.04
N PHE A 447 -17.60 -5.70 11.48
CA PHE A 447 -18.81 -5.20 10.80
C PHE A 447 -18.54 -4.36 9.56
N SER A 448 -17.41 -3.66 9.47
CA SER A 448 -17.08 -2.86 8.29
C SER A 448 -15.58 -2.60 8.17
N SER A 449 -15.01 -2.97 7.02
CA SER A 449 -13.61 -2.69 6.65
C SER A 449 -13.41 -1.31 6.01
N GLU A 450 -14.50 -0.63 5.60
CA GLU A 450 -14.46 0.64 4.86
C GLU A 450 -15.01 1.85 5.63
N VAL A 451 -14.72 3.04 5.08
CA VAL A 451 -14.96 4.35 5.70
C VAL A 451 -16.46 4.59 5.93
N ARG A 452 -16.86 4.62 7.21
CA ARG A 452 -18.21 4.97 7.66
C ARG A 452 -18.58 6.42 7.38
N LEU A 453 -19.88 6.70 7.39
CA LEU A 453 -20.39 8.06 7.58
C LEU A 453 -19.81 8.63 8.90
N PRO A 454 -18.97 9.68 8.83
CA PRO A 454 -18.15 10.12 9.96
C PRO A 454 -18.99 10.53 11.18
N VAL A 455 -20.16 11.12 10.94
CA VAL A 455 -21.08 11.61 11.97
C VAL A 455 -21.61 10.47 12.84
N LEU A 456 -21.99 9.36 12.23
CA LEU A 456 -22.59 8.24 12.95
C LEU A 456 -21.55 7.53 13.85
N SER A 457 -20.33 7.37 13.35
CA SER A 457 -19.20 6.81 14.11
C SER A 457 -18.78 7.69 15.31
N GLN A 458 -18.87 9.01 15.16
CA GLN A 458 -18.53 9.96 16.23
C GLN A 458 -19.44 9.79 17.46
N VAL A 459 -20.75 9.70 17.25
CA VAL A 459 -21.72 9.57 18.36
C VAL A 459 -21.47 8.30 19.17
N ILE A 460 -21.22 7.17 18.51
CA ILE A 460 -20.89 5.91 19.20
C ILE A 460 -19.57 6.01 19.96
N SER A 461 -18.59 6.67 19.36
CA SER A 461 -17.30 6.89 20.02
C SER A 461 -17.46 7.71 21.30
N TRP A 462 -18.25 8.79 21.28
CA TRP A 462 -18.52 9.59 22.49
C TRP A 462 -19.26 8.82 23.58
N ILE A 463 -20.26 8.00 23.23
CA ILE A 463 -20.95 7.12 24.19
C ILE A 463 -19.97 6.13 24.84
N ASN A 464 -18.94 5.69 24.10
CA ASN A 464 -17.88 4.81 24.59
C ASN A 464 -16.70 5.54 25.27
N LEU A 465 -16.81 6.85 25.53
CA LEU A 465 -15.72 7.67 26.07
C LEU A 465 -14.45 7.63 25.18
N ASP A 466 -14.62 7.47 23.87
CA ASP A 466 -13.60 7.71 22.84
C ASP A 466 -13.68 9.15 22.33
N PHE A 467 -12.60 9.62 21.72
CA PHE A 467 -12.50 10.97 21.15
C PHE A 467 -13.52 11.24 20.04
N GLY A 468 -13.77 10.25 19.19
CA GLY A 468 -14.69 10.34 18.06
C GLY A 468 -14.17 11.09 16.84
N PHE A 469 -13.19 11.97 16.98
CA PHE A 469 -12.53 12.67 15.86
C PHE A 469 -11.02 12.42 15.84
N GLU A 470 -10.42 12.55 14.66
CA GLU A 470 -8.99 12.41 14.45
C GLU A 470 -8.27 13.69 14.91
N ALA A 471 -7.43 13.59 15.94
CA ALA A 471 -6.69 14.73 16.49
C ALA A 471 -5.21 14.39 16.67
N CYS A 472 -4.33 15.18 16.09
CA CYS A 472 -2.91 15.13 16.40
C CYS A 472 -2.66 15.81 17.76
N PHE A 473 -2.12 15.08 18.73
CA PHE A 473 -1.73 15.63 20.04
C PHE A 473 -0.38 16.32 19.99
N TYR A 474 0.68 15.58 19.71
CA TYR A 474 2.05 16.08 19.65
C TYR A 474 2.90 15.24 18.69
N ASN A 475 4.04 15.80 18.27
CA ASN A 475 4.95 15.13 17.34
C ASN A 475 5.69 13.96 18.01
N GLY A 476 5.69 12.79 17.38
CA GLY A 476 6.28 11.55 17.89
C GLY A 476 5.34 10.70 18.73
N MET A 477 4.03 11.00 18.79
CA MET A 477 3.07 10.15 19.50
C MET A 477 2.99 8.76 18.85
N ASP A 478 3.22 7.72 19.65
CA ASP A 478 3.17 6.31 19.25
C ASP A 478 1.98 5.57 19.90
N SER A 479 1.81 4.28 19.55
CA SER A 479 0.76 3.43 20.12
C SER A 479 0.89 3.30 21.64
N TYR A 480 2.11 3.29 22.18
CA TYR A 480 2.37 3.20 23.62
C TYR A 480 1.81 4.41 24.38
N ALA A 481 2.13 5.62 23.94
CA ALA A 481 1.61 6.85 24.53
C ALA A 481 0.08 6.95 24.40
N LYS A 482 -0.45 6.53 23.24
CA LYS A 482 -1.90 6.51 23.02
C LYS A 482 -2.63 5.66 24.07
N GLN A 483 -2.14 4.46 24.40
CA GLN A 483 -2.81 3.61 25.40
C GLN A 483 -2.79 4.20 26.82
N TRP A 484 -1.71 4.88 27.21
CA TRP A 484 -1.68 5.61 28.49
C TRP A 484 -2.74 6.71 28.56
N LEU A 485 -2.95 7.45 27.46
CA LEU A 485 -4.02 8.44 27.38
C LEU A 485 -5.41 7.78 27.49
N GLN A 486 -5.60 6.59 26.90
CA GLN A 486 -6.86 5.84 27.03
C GLN A 486 -7.15 5.42 28.48
N PHE A 487 -6.15 5.04 29.25
CA PHE A 487 -6.30 4.78 30.68
C PHE A 487 -6.57 6.05 31.50
N THR A 488 -5.87 7.15 31.18
CA THR A 488 -5.94 8.40 31.95
C THR A 488 -7.34 9.03 31.92
N PHE A 489 -8.03 8.95 30.78
CA PHE A 489 -9.32 9.63 30.59
C PHE A 489 -10.44 9.16 31.54
N PRO A 490 -10.70 7.85 31.72
CA PRO A 490 -11.63 7.35 32.75
C PRO A 490 -11.30 7.81 34.18
N PHE A 491 -10.02 7.69 34.59
CA PHE A 491 -9.61 8.09 35.95
C PHE A 491 -9.79 9.59 36.18
N TYR A 492 -9.54 10.41 35.16
CA TYR A 492 -9.82 11.84 35.18
C TYR A 492 -11.30 12.14 35.48
N LEU A 493 -12.24 11.47 34.80
CA LEU A 493 -13.68 11.66 35.05
C LEU A 493 -14.08 11.23 36.47
N TRP A 494 -13.48 10.17 37.01
CA TRP A 494 -13.70 9.73 38.38
C TRP A 494 -13.22 10.77 39.40
N ILE A 495 -12.04 11.36 39.16
CA ILE A 495 -11.51 12.43 40.03
C ILE A 495 -12.45 13.63 40.05
N ILE A 496 -12.98 14.07 38.90
CA ILE A 496 -13.94 15.19 38.84
C ILE A 496 -15.17 14.92 39.72
N ILE A 497 -15.82 13.77 39.54
CA ILE A 497 -17.06 13.47 40.28
C ILE A 497 -16.77 13.26 41.78
N ILE A 498 -15.63 12.67 42.15
CA ILE A 498 -15.21 12.55 43.56
C ILE A 498 -15.01 13.94 44.17
N ILE A 499 -14.36 14.87 43.45
CA ILE A 499 -14.20 16.26 43.90
C ILE A 499 -15.57 16.92 44.06
N ILE A 500 -16.51 16.75 43.12
CA ILE A 500 -17.87 17.28 43.23
C ILE A 500 -18.58 16.72 44.47
N ILE A 501 -18.47 15.41 44.73
CA ILE A 501 -19.05 14.77 45.92
C ILE A 501 -18.45 15.35 47.21
N LEU A 502 -17.13 15.53 47.27
CA LEU A 502 -16.44 16.14 48.42
C LEU A 502 -16.87 17.60 48.64
N LEU A 503 -17.05 18.37 47.56
CA LEU A 503 -17.55 19.75 47.61
C LEU A 503 -19.01 19.80 48.07
N CYS A 504 -19.87 18.91 47.60
CA CYS A 504 -21.25 18.78 48.08
C CYS A 504 -21.30 18.52 49.59
N ARG A 505 -20.42 17.68 50.13
CA ARG A 505 -20.34 17.42 51.58
C ARG A 505 -19.92 18.64 52.39
N ARG A 506 -19.05 19.48 51.84
CA ARG A 506 -18.52 20.68 52.54
C ARG A 506 -19.44 21.90 52.42
N TYR A 507 -20.13 22.05 51.30
CA TYR A 507 -20.95 23.24 51.00
C TYR A 507 -22.43 22.89 50.85
N GLY A 508 -23.24 23.18 51.88
CA GLY A 508 -24.67 22.86 51.89
C GLY A 508 -25.50 23.46 50.74
N LYS A 509 -25.08 24.59 50.16
CA LYS A 509 -25.72 25.19 48.98
C LYS A 509 -25.56 24.31 47.73
N ILE A 510 -24.40 23.70 47.54
CA ILE A 510 -24.11 22.81 46.41
C ILE A 510 -24.80 21.46 46.63
N SER A 511 -24.81 20.97 47.88
CA SER A 511 -25.56 19.77 48.26
C SER A 511 -27.05 19.86 47.90
N ARG A 512 -27.71 21.00 48.17
CA ARG A 512 -29.12 21.21 47.81
C ARG A 512 -29.37 21.24 46.29
N LEU A 513 -28.36 21.56 45.48
CA LEU A 513 -28.49 21.65 44.03
C LEU A 513 -28.17 20.31 43.34
N MET A 514 -27.18 19.54 43.85
CA MET A 514 -26.58 18.41 43.12
C MET A 514 -26.48 17.10 43.94
N GLY A 515 -26.77 17.15 45.25
CA GLY A 515 -26.46 16.06 46.19
C GLY A 515 -27.19 14.74 45.93
N SER A 516 -28.47 14.77 45.53
CA SER A 516 -29.28 13.57 45.28
C SER A 516 -28.86 12.79 44.03
N HIS A 517 -28.23 13.46 43.06
CA HIS A 517 -27.92 12.89 41.73
C HIS A 517 -26.43 12.53 41.55
N ALA A 518 -25.55 12.99 42.45
CA ALA A 518 -24.11 12.80 42.30
C ALA A 518 -23.67 11.33 42.35
N VAL A 519 -24.23 10.52 43.26
CA VAL A 519 -23.87 9.10 43.39
C VAL A 519 -24.37 8.24 42.21
N PRO A 520 -25.64 8.37 41.75
CA PRO A 520 -26.08 7.70 40.52
C PRO A 520 -25.27 8.07 39.27
N VAL A 521 -24.77 9.31 39.18
CA VAL A 521 -23.86 9.73 38.10
C VAL A 521 -22.50 9.07 38.23
N LEU A 522 -21.93 8.96 39.44
CA LEU A 522 -20.72 8.17 39.68
C LEU A 522 -20.88 6.72 39.21
N SER A 523 -21.98 6.05 39.57
CA SER A 523 -22.28 4.69 39.09
C SER A 523 -22.36 4.63 37.55
N THR A 524 -22.95 5.63 36.91
CA THR A 524 -23.03 5.71 35.45
C THR A 524 -21.65 5.87 34.82
N LEU A 525 -20.80 6.74 35.38
CA LEU A 525 -19.43 6.94 34.91
C LEU A 525 -18.56 5.70 35.12
N LEU A 526 -18.71 4.99 36.24
CA LEU A 526 -18.02 3.71 36.48
C LEU A 526 -18.40 2.67 35.42
N LEU A 527 -19.68 2.57 35.07
CA LEU A 527 -20.16 1.65 34.03
C LEU A 527 -19.64 2.02 32.63
N LEU A 528 -19.63 3.31 32.28
CA LEU A 528 -19.07 3.79 31.01
C LEU A 528 -17.56 3.54 30.92
N SER A 529 -16.87 3.80 32.03
CA SER A 529 -15.42 3.62 32.16
C SER A 529 -15.02 2.14 32.07
N TYR A 530 -15.81 1.24 32.65
CA TYR A 530 -15.58 -0.20 32.63
C TYR A 530 -15.34 -0.72 31.20
N THR A 531 -16.20 -0.37 30.24
CA THR A 531 -16.05 -0.84 28.86
C THR A 531 -14.79 -0.29 28.22
N LYS A 532 -14.55 1.01 28.41
CA LYS A 532 -13.36 1.68 27.87
C LYS A 532 -12.08 1.03 28.39
N LEU A 533 -12.02 0.76 29.69
CA LEU A 533 -10.89 0.11 30.34
C LEU A 533 -10.70 -1.33 29.85
N ILE A 534 -11.76 -2.13 29.74
CA ILE A 534 -11.66 -3.49 29.18
C ILE A 534 -11.10 -3.46 27.76
N ARG A 535 -11.65 -2.61 26.88
CA ARG A 535 -11.17 -2.52 25.50
C ARG A 535 -9.70 -2.12 25.45
N THR A 536 -9.27 -1.19 26.30
CA THR A 536 -7.86 -0.78 26.40
C THR A 536 -6.99 -1.93 26.90
N ILE A 537 -7.43 -2.68 27.93
CA ILE A 537 -6.74 -3.87 28.45
C ILE A 537 -6.61 -4.94 27.36
N VAL A 538 -7.66 -5.17 26.58
CA VAL A 538 -7.66 -6.12 25.45
C VAL A 538 -6.60 -5.73 24.43
N ILE A 539 -6.57 -4.47 23.99
CA ILE A 539 -5.60 -3.98 23.00
C ILE A 539 -4.15 -4.09 23.54
N VAL A 540 -3.93 -3.81 24.82
CA VAL A 540 -2.61 -3.92 25.46
C VAL A 540 -2.18 -5.38 25.61
N LEU A 541 -3.08 -6.27 26.03
CA LEU A 541 -2.74 -7.68 26.26
C LEU A 541 -2.85 -8.53 24.99
N ASN A 542 -3.25 -7.96 23.86
CA ASN A 542 -3.34 -8.70 22.62
C ASN A 542 -1.92 -9.07 22.14
N LYS A 543 -1.65 -10.38 22.13
CA LYS A 543 -0.37 -10.96 21.78
C LYS A 543 -0.46 -11.54 20.38
N ARG A 544 0.56 -11.24 19.57
CA ARG A 544 0.70 -11.84 18.25
C ARG A 544 1.96 -12.70 18.17
N GLU A 545 1.82 -13.96 17.77
CA GLU A 545 2.95 -14.83 17.47
C GLU A 545 3.30 -14.74 15.99
N VAL A 546 4.58 -14.51 15.70
CA VAL A 546 5.12 -14.35 14.35
C VAL A 546 6.22 -15.37 14.15
N THR A 547 6.18 -16.08 13.03
CA THR A 547 7.26 -16.98 12.64
C THR A 547 8.37 -16.22 11.92
N LEU A 548 9.60 -16.43 12.37
CA LEU A 548 10.81 -15.91 11.76
C LEU A 548 11.49 -17.03 10.99
N HIS A 549 11.80 -16.76 9.74
CA HIS A 549 12.61 -17.62 8.89
C HIS A 549 14.01 -17.05 8.79
N CYS A 550 14.97 -17.65 9.48
CA CYS A 550 16.36 -17.19 9.49
C CYS A 550 17.20 -17.92 8.44
N THR A 551 18.26 -17.27 7.96
CA THR A 551 19.18 -17.81 6.93
C THR A 551 19.83 -19.15 7.30
N ASN A 552 19.93 -19.47 8.60
CA ASN A 552 20.49 -20.73 9.09
C ASN A 552 19.44 -21.87 9.13
N GLU A 553 18.36 -21.77 8.36
CA GLU A 553 17.21 -22.71 8.33
C GLU A 553 16.50 -22.92 9.68
N SER A 554 16.80 -22.07 10.68
CA SER A 554 16.09 -22.09 11.96
C SER A 554 14.79 -21.29 11.85
N VAL A 555 13.68 -21.96 12.13
CA VAL A 555 12.38 -21.32 12.33
C VAL A 555 12.27 -20.95 13.81
N ARG A 556 12.12 -19.66 14.10
CA ARG A 556 11.95 -19.16 15.48
C ARG A 556 10.62 -18.42 15.58
N SER A 557 9.83 -18.69 16.61
CA SER A 557 8.67 -17.85 16.91
C SER A 557 9.07 -16.70 17.83
N VAL A 558 8.56 -15.51 17.54
CA VAL A 558 8.66 -14.34 18.41
C VAL A 558 7.27 -13.83 18.72
N SER A 559 7.09 -13.37 19.96
CA SER A 559 5.85 -12.74 20.39
C SER A 559 5.99 -11.23 20.33
N LEU A 560 5.12 -10.60 19.56
CA LEU A 560 5.07 -9.16 19.33
C LEU A 560 3.75 -8.61 19.89
N TRP A 561 3.75 -7.33 20.24
CA TRP A 561 2.52 -6.63 20.60
C TRP A 561 1.69 -6.37 19.34
N ASP A 562 0.41 -6.76 19.35
CA ASP A 562 -0.44 -6.72 18.15
C ASP A 562 -0.65 -5.30 17.59
N GLU A 563 -0.81 -4.30 18.46
CA GLU A 563 -1.03 -2.90 18.06
C GLU A 563 0.23 -2.21 17.50
N ASP A 564 1.42 -2.63 17.96
CA ASP A 564 2.72 -2.16 17.45
C ASP A 564 3.75 -3.29 17.43
N PRO A 565 3.81 -4.06 16.33
CA PRO A 565 4.75 -5.18 16.18
C PRO A 565 6.24 -4.81 16.24
N ASN A 566 6.60 -3.53 16.26
CA ASN A 566 7.99 -3.12 16.50
C ASN A 566 8.43 -3.43 17.94
N VAL A 567 7.48 -3.56 18.87
CA VAL A 567 7.74 -3.81 20.29
C VAL A 567 7.47 -5.29 20.63
N GLU A 568 8.46 -5.95 21.24
CA GLU A 568 8.30 -7.33 21.72
C GLU A 568 7.29 -7.40 22.88
N TYR A 569 6.45 -8.44 22.87
CA TYR A 569 5.40 -8.62 23.86
C TYR A 569 5.99 -8.82 25.26
N ALA A 570 5.36 -8.17 26.26
CA ALA A 570 5.78 -8.18 27.67
C ALA A 570 7.26 -7.86 27.93
N LYS A 571 7.92 -7.09 27.04
CA LYS A 571 9.31 -6.65 27.19
C LYS A 571 9.46 -5.14 27.05
N GLY A 572 10.59 -4.61 27.52
CA GLY A 572 10.92 -3.18 27.42
C GLY A 572 9.80 -2.28 27.94
N LYS A 573 9.44 -1.25 27.17
CA LYS A 573 8.33 -0.33 27.51
C LYS A 573 6.98 -1.02 27.64
N HIS A 574 6.71 -2.06 26.84
CA HIS A 574 5.43 -2.77 26.87
C HIS A 574 5.23 -3.56 28.17
N ALA A 575 6.30 -4.07 28.79
CA ALA A 575 6.19 -4.79 30.07
C ALA A 575 5.49 -3.95 31.16
N VAL A 576 5.83 -2.66 31.24
CA VAL A 576 5.22 -1.72 32.20
C VAL A 576 3.74 -1.50 31.90
N LEU A 577 3.39 -1.31 30.62
CA LEU A 577 2.01 -1.11 30.19
C LEU A 577 1.15 -2.37 30.43
N ALA A 578 1.69 -3.56 30.12
CA ALA A 578 1.03 -4.83 30.36
C ALA A 578 0.82 -5.10 31.86
N ALA A 579 1.82 -4.82 32.70
CA ALA A 579 1.70 -4.92 34.15
C ALA A 579 0.62 -3.98 34.70
N PHE A 580 0.58 -2.74 34.19
CA PHE A 580 -0.46 -1.78 34.57
C PHE A 580 -1.87 -2.25 34.13
N ALA A 581 -2.02 -2.77 32.91
CA ALA A 581 -3.28 -3.31 32.42
C ALA A 581 -3.77 -4.50 33.28
N LEU A 582 -2.87 -5.41 33.66
CA LEU A 582 -3.19 -6.51 34.58
C LEU A 582 -3.58 -6.01 35.97
N LEU A 583 -2.90 -4.98 36.48
CA LEU A 583 -3.23 -4.34 37.76
C LEU A 583 -4.63 -3.71 37.74
N VAL A 584 -4.98 -2.96 36.68
CA VAL A 584 -6.34 -2.40 36.51
C VAL A 584 -7.38 -3.52 36.38
N SER A 585 -7.05 -4.60 35.66
CA SER A 585 -7.94 -5.76 35.55
C SER A 585 -8.22 -6.41 36.90
N LEU A 586 -7.18 -6.62 37.72
CA LEU A 586 -7.28 -7.27 39.02
C LEU A 586 -7.91 -6.37 40.10
N LEU A 587 -7.61 -5.07 40.11
CA LEU A 587 -8.07 -4.13 41.16
C LEU A 587 -9.43 -3.50 40.86
N PHE A 588 -9.81 -3.38 39.59
CA PHE A 588 -11.05 -2.73 39.20
C PHE A 588 -11.99 -3.64 38.43
N ILE A 589 -11.57 -4.20 37.29
CA ILE A 589 -12.49 -4.94 36.40
C ILE A 589 -13.10 -6.16 37.08
N VAL A 590 -12.28 -7.07 37.60
CA VAL A 590 -12.74 -8.31 38.24
C VAL A 590 -13.54 -8.01 39.53
N PRO A 591 -13.08 -7.14 40.44
CA PRO A 591 -13.87 -6.80 41.62
C PRO A 591 -15.19 -6.11 41.29
N TYR A 592 -15.22 -5.23 40.30
CA TYR A 592 -16.43 -4.51 39.91
C TYR A 592 -17.47 -5.43 39.24
N THR A 593 -17.06 -6.38 38.40
CA THR A 593 -18.01 -7.38 37.85
C THR A 593 -18.57 -8.28 38.92
N LEU A 594 -17.73 -8.80 39.82
CA LEU A 594 -18.16 -9.65 40.93
C LEU A 594 -19.08 -8.87 41.88
N PHE A 595 -18.78 -7.59 42.14
CA PHE A 595 -19.59 -6.72 42.98
C PHE A 595 -21.02 -6.55 42.44
N LEU A 596 -21.18 -6.35 41.12
CA LEU A 596 -22.51 -6.20 40.51
C LEU A 596 -23.23 -7.52 40.25
N LEU A 597 -22.50 -8.62 40.06
CA LEU A 597 -23.10 -9.94 39.85
C LEU A 597 -23.59 -10.56 41.17
N LEU A 598 -22.82 -10.40 42.23
CA LEU A 598 -23.10 -10.96 43.56
C LEU A 598 -23.82 -9.96 44.46
N ASP A 599 -24.41 -8.91 43.89
CA ASP A 599 -25.10 -7.86 44.63
C ASP A 599 -26.17 -8.37 45.63
N PRO A 600 -27.00 -9.40 45.33
CA PRO A 600 -28.05 -9.82 46.25
C PRO A 600 -27.46 -10.64 47.41
N LEU A 601 -26.35 -11.32 47.15
CA LEU A 601 -25.59 -12.07 48.15
C LEU A 601 -24.83 -11.11 49.07
N ILE A 602 -24.23 -10.07 48.49
CA ILE A 602 -23.55 -9.01 49.23
C ILE A 602 -24.55 -8.32 50.19
N GLU A 603 -25.73 -7.94 49.71
CA GLU A 603 -26.76 -7.30 50.53
C GLU A 603 -27.28 -8.21 51.65
N LYS A 604 -27.36 -9.53 51.41
CA LYS A 604 -27.84 -10.51 52.40
C LYS A 604 -26.81 -10.86 53.47
N TYR A 605 -25.52 -10.99 53.11
CA TYR A 605 -24.50 -11.55 54.00
C TYR A 605 -23.53 -10.53 54.59
N LEU A 606 -23.17 -9.44 53.89
CA LEU A 606 -22.18 -8.47 54.39
C LEU A 606 -22.62 -7.60 55.60
N PRO A 607 -23.89 -7.22 55.79
CA PRO A 607 -24.30 -6.42 56.95
C PRO A 607 -24.03 -7.13 58.29
N ASN A 608 -23.94 -8.45 58.30
CA ASN A 608 -23.69 -9.24 59.51
C ASN A 608 -22.23 -9.19 59.99
N PHE A 609 -21.30 -8.68 59.17
CA PHE A 609 -19.89 -8.57 59.52
C PHE A 609 -19.59 -7.21 60.19
N ARG A 610 -19.42 -7.19 61.52
CA ARG A 610 -19.30 -5.96 62.34
C ARG A 610 -18.23 -4.96 61.85
N LEU A 611 -17.11 -5.44 61.32
CA LEU A 611 -16.01 -4.58 60.86
C LEU A 611 -16.34 -3.88 59.51
N PHE A 612 -17.03 -4.59 58.62
CA PHE A 612 -17.34 -4.11 57.26
C PHE A 612 -18.58 -3.21 57.22
N ASN A 613 -19.51 -3.42 58.14
CA ASN A 613 -20.79 -2.71 58.21
C ASN A 613 -20.61 -1.21 58.54
N LYS A 614 -19.56 -0.81 59.27
CA LYS A 614 -19.36 0.59 59.69
C LYS A 614 -18.60 1.46 58.69
N LEU A 615 -17.62 0.91 57.97
CA LEU A 615 -16.75 1.67 57.05
C LEU A 615 -17.12 1.54 55.57
N CYS A 616 -17.34 0.33 55.06
CA CYS A 616 -17.53 0.09 53.63
C CYS A 616 -19.00 0.06 53.21
N TRP A 617 -19.89 -0.46 54.06
CA TRP A 617 -21.30 -0.64 53.71
C TRP A 617 -22.03 0.69 53.49
N SER A 618 -21.72 1.72 54.27
CA SER A 618 -22.32 3.06 54.13
C SER A 618 -21.95 3.75 52.81
N TRP A 619 -20.80 3.41 52.21
CA TRP A 619 -20.37 3.96 50.92
C TRP A 619 -20.84 3.11 49.74
N LEU A 620 -20.87 1.78 49.89
CA LEU A 620 -21.25 0.85 48.83
C LEU A 620 -22.76 0.76 48.61
N LYS A 621 -23.58 0.87 49.67
CA LYS A 621 -25.03 0.74 49.58
C LYS A 621 -25.66 1.73 48.58
N PRO A 622 -25.35 3.04 48.60
CA PRO A 622 -25.86 3.98 47.60
C PRO A 622 -25.49 3.64 46.14
N ILE A 623 -24.35 2.98 45.92
CA ILE A 623 -23.92 2.54 44.59
C ILE A 623 -24.74 1.32 44.15
N ILE A 624 -24.94 0.34 45.04
CA ILE A 624 -25.78 -0.84 44.79
C ILE A 624 -27.21 -0.39 44.48
N ASP A 625 -27.79 0.48 45.31
CA ASP A 625 -29.14 1.02 45.13
C ASP A 625 -29.28 1.75 43.78
N ALA A 626 -28.21 2.38 43.29
CA ALA A 626 -28.21 3.01 41.97
C ALA A 626 -28.25 2.01 40.81
N TYR A 627 -27.72 0.78 40.94
CA TYR A 627 -27.84 -0.25 39.89
C TYR A 627 -29.10 -1.11 40.03
N SER A 628 -29.46 -1.47 41.26
CA SER A 628 -30.58 -2.35 41.58
C SER A 628 -31.93 -1.63 41.60
N GLY A 629 -31.94 -0.30 41.81
CA GLY A 629 -33.13 0.55 41.86
C GLY A 629 -34.20 0.29 40.77
N PRO A 630 -33.84 0.27 39.47
CA PRO A 630 -34.81 0.05 38.40
C PRO A 630 -35.25 -1.42 38.22
N MET A 631 -34.57 -2.37 38.85
CA MET A 631 -34.83 -3.82 38.75
C MET A 631 -35.90 -4.27 39.73
N LYS A 632 -36.60 -5.37 39.39
CA LYS A 632 -37.39 -6.13 40.37
C LYS A 632 -36.45 -6.79 41.38
N ASP A 633 -36.93 -7.02 42.61
CA ASP A 633 -36.08 -7.49 43.71
C ASP A 633 -35.48 -8.88 43.45
N GLU A 634 -36.16 -9.72 42.67
CA GLU A 634 -35.70 -11.06 42.29
C GLU A 634 -34.55 -11.04 41.24
N TYR A 635 -34.40 -9.94 40.51
CA TYR A 635 -33.49 -9.84 39.36
C TYR A 635 -32.44 -8.73 39.51
N ARG A 636 -32.09 -8.38 40.75
CA ARG A 636 -31.08 -7.32 41.04
C ARG A 636 -29.70 -7.61 40.43
N PHE A 637 -29.35 -8.88 40.22
CA PHE A 637 -28.10 -9.33 39.58
C PHE A 637 -27.98 -9.03 38.08
N TRP A 638 -29.07 -8.59 37.43
CA TRP A 638 -29.12 -8.42 35.97
C TRP A 638 -28.07 -7.46 35.38
N PRO A 639 -27.77 -6.29 35.97
CA PRO A 639 -26.67 -5.44 35.52
C PRO A 639 -25.32 -6.15 35.54
N GLY A 640 -25.06 -6.98 36.56
CA GLY A 640 -23.87 -7.83 36.62
C GLY A 640 -23.84 -8.87 35.49
N LEU A 641 -24.98 -9.50 35.21
CA LEU A 641 -25.09 -10.46 34.09
C LEU A 641 -24.81 -9.80 32.73
N LEU A 642 -25.29 -8.57 32.50
CA LEU A 642 -24.98 -7.79 31.29
C LEU A 642 -23.48 -7.49 31.14
N LEU A 643 -22.72 -7.41 32.24
CA LEU A 643 -21.26 -7.27 32.20
C LEU A 643 -20.58 -8.60 31.92
N VAL A 644 -21.05 -9.69 32.53
CA VAL A 644 -20.53 -11.05 32.30
C VAL A 644 -20.76 -11.48 30.85
N ALA A 645 -21.91 -11.14 30.26
CA ALA A 645 -22.21 -11.41 28.86
C ALA A 645 -21.19 -10.80 27.89
N ARG A 646 -20.42 -9.78 28.31
CA ARG A 646 -19.34 -9.19 27.50
C ARG A 646 -18.07 -10.03 27.50
N MET A 647 -17.85 -10.88 28.50
CA MET A 647 -16.60 -11.64 28.63
C MET A 647 -16.40 -12.65 27.49
N PRO A 648 -17.40 -13.47 27.09
CA PRO A 648 -17.25 -14.35 25.91
C PRO A 648 -16.99 -13.59 24.61
N VAL A 649 -17.64 -12.43 24.45
CA VAL A 649 -17.52 -11.53 23.29
C VAL A 649 -16.14 -10.88 23.21
N VAL A 650 -15.55 -10.53 24.36
CA VAL A 650 -14.18 -10.01 24.43
C VAL A 650 -13.16 -11.13 24.25
N LEU A 651 -13.41 -12.30 24.83
CA LEU A 651 -12.51 -13.45 24.74
C LEU A 651 -12.42 -14.00 23.32
N SER A 652 -13.54 -14.04 22.58
CA SER A 652 -13.56 -14.45 21.16
C SER A 652 -12.69 -13.53 20.30
N VAL A 653 -12.70 -12.23 20.58
CA VAL A 653 -11.85 -11.22 19.92
C VAL A 653 -10.37 -11.47 20.23
N ILE A 654 -10.00 -11.72 21.50
CA ILE A 654 -8.60 -12.01 21.90
C ILE A 654 -8.08 -13.31 21.27
N ILE A 655 -8.90 -14.36 21.25
CA ILE A 655 -8.49 -15.68 20.73
C ILE A 655 -8.38 -15.67 19.20
N SER A 656 -9.09 -14.77 18.53
CA SER A 656 -9.10 -14.69 17.08
C SER A 656 -7.78 -14.09 16.57
N VAL A 657 -6.83 -14.97 16.24
CA VAL A 657 -5.55 -14.59 15.58
C VAL A 657 -5.78 -13.89 14.23
N ASN A 658 -6.96 -14.11 13.61
CA ASN A 658 -7.33 -13.50 12.34
C ASN A 658 -8.83 -13.19 12.26
N TYR A 659 -9.19 -11.90 12.37
CA TYR A 659 -10.59 -11.44 12.28
C TYR A 659 -11.28 -11.79 10.96
N ILE A 660 -10.53 -11.88 9.84
CA ILE A 660 -11.10 -12.15 8.51
C ILE A 660 -11.41 -13.64 8.36
N LYS A 661 -10.46 -14.53 8.69
CA LYS A 661 -10.72 -15.99 8.66
C LYS A 661 -11.77 -16.41 9.68
N SER A 662 -11.81 -15.73 10.82
CA SER A 662 -12.74 -16.04 11.91
C SER A 662 -14.00 -15.17 11.87
N HIS A 663 -14.24 -14.39 10.81
CA HIS A 663 -15.37 -13.42 10.72
C HIS A 663 -16.71 -14.04 11.14
N TYR A 664 -17.08 -15.16 10.49
CA TYR A 664 -18.31 -15.88 10.81
C TYR A 664 -18.31 -16.47 12.22
N PHE A 665 -17.17 -16.95 12.71
CA PHE A 665 -17.05 -17.45 14.08
C PHE A 665 -17.30 -16.35 15.11
N LEU A 666 -16.70 -15.16 14.94
CA LEU A 666 -16.91 -14.02 15.83
C LEU A 666 -18.37 -13.58 15.83
N LEU A 667 -19.00 -13.46 14.65
CA LEU A 667 -20.41 -13.08 14.53
C LEU A 667 -21.35 -14.13 15.14
N CYS A 668 -21.07 -15.42 14.94
CA CYS A 668 -21.85 -16.50 15.55
C CYS A 668 -21.77 -16.48 17.07
N VAL A 669 -20.57 -16.32 17.66
CA VAL A 669 -20.41 -16.19 19.12
C VAL A 669 -21.16 -14.97 19.66
N LEU A 670 -21.11 -13.85 18.95
CA LEU A 670 -21.87 -12.66 19.34
C LEU A 670 -23.38 -12.93 19.29
N LEU A 671 -23.87 -13.53 18.19
CA LEU A 671 -25.28 -13.87 18.03
C LEU A 671 -25.78 -14.81 19.12
N THR A 672 -25.00 -15.85 19.49
CA THR A 672 -25.40 -16.78 20.56
C THR A 672 -25.49 -16.11 21.93
N VAL A 673 -24.56 -15.22 22.26
CA VAL A 673 -24.62 -14.45 23.52
C VAL A 673 -25.88 -13.57 23.54
N LEU A 674 -26.19 -12.89 22.43
CA LEU A 674 -27.35 -12.01 22.36
C LEU A 674 -28.68 -12.77 22.42
N THR A 675 -28.80 -13.92 21.76
CA THR A 675 -30.00 -14.75 21.83
C THR A 675 -30.21 -15.34 23.22
N ILE A 676 -29.13 -15.75 23.91
CA ILE A 676 -29.20 -16.17 25.31
C ILE A 676 -29.73 -15.02 26.19
N MET A 677 -29.19 -13.81 26.06
CA MET A 677 -29.66 -12.64 26.83
C MET A 677 -31.14 -12.33 26.56
N LEU A 678 -31.57 -12.34 25.29
CA LEU A 678 -32.97 -12.13 24.91
C LEU A 678 -33.89 -13.22 25.48
N SER A 679 -33.48 -14.48 25.40
CA SER A 679 -34.25 -15.61 25.94
C SER A 679 -34.41 -15.52 27.45
N LEU A 680 -33.35 -15.17 28.18
CA LEU A 680 -33.39 -14.98 29.63
C LEU A 680 -34.32 -13.83 30.01
N GLY A 681 -34.22 -12.69 29.31
CA GLY A 681 -35.09 -11.54 29.55
C GLY A 681 -36.58 -11.86 29.32
N TYR A 682 -36.88 -12.70 28.32
CA TYR A 682 -38.25 -13.17 28.07
C TYR A 682 -38.72 -14.18 29.13
N CYS A 683 -37.90 -15.19 29.46
CA CYS A 683 -38.21 -16.20 30.47
C CYS A 683 -38.48 -15.59 31.86
N PHE A 684 -37.83 -14.48 32.19
CA PHE A 684 -38.05 -13.76 33.46
C PHE A 684 -39.29 -12.84 33.46
N GLY A 685 -40.08 -12.79 32.38
CA GLY A 685 -41.29 -11.96 32.33
C GLY A 685 -41.00 -10.46 32.49
N GLY A 686 -39.81 -10.02 32.09
CA GLY A 686 -39.29 -8.66 32.28
C GLY A 686 -38.59 -8.45 33.61
N VAL A 687 -37.35 -7.96 33.54
CA VAL A 687 -36.42 -7.77 34.67
C VAL A 687 -36.65 -6.42 35.37
N TYR A 688 -37.07 -5.40 34.61
CA TYR A 688 -37.29 -4.06 35.13
C TYR A 688 -38.67 -3.89 35.77
N LYS A 689 -38.75 -3.02 36.79
CA LYS A 689 -40.01 -2.59 37.42
C LYS A 689 -40.94 -1.88 36.43
N LYS A 690 -40.38 -1.02 35.58
CA LYS A 690 -41.12 -0.31 34.53
C LYS A 690 -41.13 -1.10 33.24
N LYS A 691 -42.33 -1.38 32.69
CA LYS A 691 -42.50 -2.10 31.42
C LYS A 691 -41.74 -1.43 30.26
N MET A 692 -41.70 -0.10 30.20
CA MET A 692 -40.98 0.63 29.15
C MET A 692 -39.48 0.35 29.14
N ASN A 693 -38.84 0.13 30.30
CA ASN A 693 -37.41 -0.18 30.36
C ASN A 693 -37.11 -1.57 29.78
N ASN A 694 -37.99 -2.56 30.04
CA ASN A 694 -37.89 -3.87 29.40
C ASN A 694 -38.00 -3.75 27.87
N ILE A 695 -38.94 -2.94 27.37
CA ILE A 695 -39.13 -2.72 25.92
C ILE A 695 -37.89 -2.07 25.31
N ILE A 696 -37.34 -1.03 25.95
CA ILE A 696 -36.13 -0.34 25.46
C ILE A 696 -34.93 -1.28 25.41
N GLU A 697 -34.73 -2.12 26.42
CA GLU A 697 -33.61 -3.06 26.41
C GLU A 697 -33.75 -4.13 25.32
N VAL A 698 -34.94 -4.73 25.19
CA VAL A 698 -35.24 -5.68 24.11
C VAL A 698 -35.06 -5.03 22.74
N TRP A 699 -35.48 -3.77 22.56
CA TRP A 699 -35.31 -3.02 21.32
C TRP A 699 -33.83 -2.91 20.91
N PHE A 700 -32.94 -2.54 21.84
CA PHE A 700 -31.51 -2.44 21.54
C PHE A 700 -30.89 -3.81 21.26
N LEU A 701 -31.18 -4.83 22.07
CA LEU A 701 -30.67 -6.19 21.86
C LEU A 701 -31.16 -6.77 20.53
N PHE A 702 -32.43 -6.56 20.18
CA PHE A 702 -33.02 -7.03 18.94
C PHE A 702 -32.43 -6.33 17.72
N ASN A 703 -32.24 -5.00 17.78
CA ASN A 703 -31.55 -4.27 16.71
C ASN A 703 -30.12 -4.81 16.47
N LEU A 704 -29.41 -5.15 17.55
CA LEU A 704 -28.07 -5.73 17.46
C LEU A 704 -28.10 -7.14 16.85
N CYS A 705 -29.07 -7.98 17.22
CA CYS A 705 -29.29 -9.29 16.59
C CYS A 705 -29.59 -9.17 15.09
N ILE A 706 -30.42 -8.20 14.68
CA ILE A 706 -30.69 -7.92 13.27
C ILE A 706 -29.39 -7.54 12.56
N MET A 707 -28.61 -6.62 13.12
CA MET A 707 -27.34 -6.17 12.54
C MET A 707 -26.36 -7.34 12.34
N VAL A 708 -26.22 -8.22 13.34
CA VAL A 708 -25.37 -9.41 13.26
C VAL A 708 -25.92 -10.43 12.26
N GLY A 709 -27.22 -10.74 12.32
CA GLY A 709 -27.86 -11.71 11.44
C GLY A 709 -27.80 -11.30 9.97
N LEU A 710 -28.00 -10.01 9.68
CA LEU A 710 -27.85 -9.46 8.33
C LEU A 710 -26.40 -9.52 7.84
N SER A 711 -25.43 -9.24 8.71
CA SER A 711 -24.00 -9.34 8.38
C SER A 711 -23.55 -10.78 8.07
N VAL A 712 -24.24 -11.78 8.61
CA VAL A 712 -24.01 -13.20 8.30
C VAL A 712 -24.75 -13.63 7.03
N ALA A 713 -25.94 -13.08 6.77
CA ALA A 713 -26.79 -13.50 5.66
C ALA A 713 -26.35 -12.95 4.29
N TYR A 714 -25.72 -11.77 4.26
CA TYR A 714 -25.28 -11.12 3.02
C TYR A 714 -23.75 -11.18 2.89
N ASN A 715 -23.27 -11.86 1.85
CA ASN A 715 -21.84 -11.94 1.52
C ASN A 715 -21.34 -10.75 0.68
N ASP A 716 -22.23 -9.89 0.19
CA ASP A 716 -21.87 -8.70 -0.58
C ASP A 716 -21.53 -7.54 0.38
N ASP A 717 -20.25 -7.17 0.42
CA ASP A 717 -19.69 -6.11 1.28
C ASP A 717 -20.45 -4.78 1.14
N SER A 718 -20.93 -4.46 -0.06
CA SER A 718 -21.66 -3.22 -0.33
C SER A 718 -23.05 -3.20 0.34
N THR A 719 -23.73 -4.34 0.29
CA THR A 719 -25.09 -4.48 0.85
C THR A 719 -25.03 -4.57 2.37
N ALA A 720 -24.07 -5.33 2.91
CA ALA A 720 -23.82 -5.41 4.35
C ALA A 720 -23.49 -4.04 4.96
N PHE A 721 -22.69 -3.22 4.26
CA PHE A 721 -22.36 -1.86 4.69
C PHE A 721 -23.59 -0.95 4.78
N ILE A 722 -24.48 -0.97 3.78
CA ILE A 722 -25.70 -0.14 3.79
C ILE A 722 -26.59 -0.52 4.98
N LEU A 723 -26.82 -1.83 5.18
CA LEU A 723 -27.65 -2.35 6.28
C LEU A 723 -27.06 -2.01 7.65
N TYR A 724 -25.74 -2.13 7.82
CA TYR A 724 -25.05 -1.71 9.03
C TYR A 724 -25.32 -0.23 9.37
N ASN A 725 -25.19 0.67 8.38
CA ASN A 725 -25.45 2.09 8.59
C ASN A 725 -26.92 2.38 8.94
N ILE A 726 -27.88 1.63 8.38
CA ILE A 726 -29.31 1.76 8.71
C ILE A 726 -29.57 1.37 10.17
N CYS A 727 -29.08 0.20 10.61
CA CYS A 727 -29.21 -0.24 12.00
C CYS A 727 -28.65 0.80 12.98
N LEU A 728 -27.51 1.39 12.60
CA LEU A 728 -26.80 2.36 13.39
C LEU A 728 -27.50 3.72 13.44
N PHE A 729 -28.14 4.14 12.35
CA PHE A 729 -29.03 5.31 12.32
C PHE A 729 -30.24 5.12 13.24
N ILE A 730 -30.86 3.93 13.24
CA ILE A 730 -31.97 3.59 14.15
C ILE A 730 -31.52 3.69 15.61
N PHE A 731 -30.32 3.17 15.93
CA PHE A 731 -29.74 3.28 17.27
C PHE A 731 -29.57 4.75 17.70
N ILE A 732 -28.96 5.58 16.85
CA ILE A 732 -28.71 6.99 17.17
C ILE A 732 -30.02 7.77 17.34
N THR A 733 -31.00 7.53 16.48
CA THR A 733 -32.33 8.13 16.62
C THR A 733 -32.97 7.74 17.95
N SER A 734 -32.87 6.46 18.34
CA SER A 734 -33.37 5.97 19.63
C SER A 734 -32.65 6.63 20.82
N PHE A 735 -31.33 6.83 20.72
CA PHE A 735 -30.56 7.55 21.74
C PHE A 735 -31.02 9.01 21.89
N PHE A 736 -31.20 9.74 20.78
CA PHE A 736 -31.69 11.13 20.84
C PHE A 736 -33.10 11.21 21.44
N VAL A 737 -33.99 10.26 21.13
CA VAL A 737 -35.33 10.18 21.75
C VAL A 737 -35.23 10.02 23.27
N ILE A 738 -34.32 9.16 23.76
CA ILE A 738 -34.10 8.99 25.21
C ILE A 738 -33.57 10.29 25.85
N VAL A 739 -32.62 10.97 25.21
CA VAL A 739 -32.09 12.25 25.73
C VAL A 739 -33.17 13.33 25.75
N LEU A 740 -33.96 13.45 24.68
CA LEU A 740 -35.09 14.40 24.59
C LEU A 740 -36.16 14.08 25.63
N TYR A 741 -36.44 12.80 25.89
CA TYR A 741 -37.37 12.38 26.93
C TYR A 741 -36.91 12.82 28.32
N HIS A 742 -35.63 12.63 28.66
CA HIS A 742 -35.08 13.07 29.95
C HIS A 742 -35.00 14.60 30.05
N PHE A 743 -34.65 15.28 28.97
CA PHE A 743 -34.69 16.75 28.91
C PHE A 743 -36.11 17.27 29.13
N TYR A 744 -37.10 16.71 28.45
CA TYR A 744 -38.51 17.03 28.64
C TYR A 744 -38.95 16.78 30.08
N LEU A 745 -38.60 15.63 30.65
CA LEU A 745 -38.93 15.29 32.04
C LEU A 745 -38.38 16.34 33.00
N GLN A 746 -37.09 16.68 32.88
CA GLN A 746 -36.44 17.65 33.76
C GLN A 746 -37.01 19.07 33.60
N VAL A 747 -37.26 19.50 32.37
CA VAL A 747 -37.81 20.83 32.08
C VAL A 747 -39.29 20.92 32.48
N SER A 748 -40.08 19.85 32.36
CA SER A 748 -41.50 19.83 32.74
C SER A 748 -41.74 20.11 34.24
N HIS A 749 -40.76 19.82 35.09
CA HIS A 749 -40.81 20.14 36.52
C HIS A 749 -40.51 21.61 36.83
N THR A 750 -39.98 22.40 35.88
CA THR A 750 -39.70 23.83 36.10
C THR A 750 -40.96 24.70 35.93
N ARG A 751 -41.14 25.66 36.87
CA ARG A 751 -42.31 26.54 36.91
C ARG A 751 -42.50 27.38 35.65
N TRP A 752 -41.41 27.81 35.02
CA TRP A 752 -41.43 28.60 33.79
C TRP A 752 -41.93 27.79 32.58
N PHE A 753 -41.54 26.53 32.45
CA PHE A 753 -42.00 25.69 31.36
C PHE A 753 -43.49 25.37 31.44
N LYS A 754 -44.02 25.13 32.66
CA LYS A 754 -45.47 25.02 32.86
C LYS A 754 -46.21 26.28 32.44
N ALA A 755 -45.66 27.47 32.72
CA ALA A 755 -46.24 28.74 32.28
C ALA A 755 -46.18 28.93 30.75
N LEU A 756 -45.10 28.46 30.11
CA LEU A 756 -44.92 28.51 28.65
C LEU A 756 -45.86 27.52 27.93
N LEU A 757 -46.01 26.31 28.46
CA LEU A 757 -46.92 25.29 27.93
C LEU A 757 -48.39 25.72 28.09
N MET A 758 -48.76 26.34 29.22
CA MET A 758 -50.08 26.97 29.39
C MET A 758 -50.31 28.13 28.43
N LYS A 759 -49.28 28.93 28.10
CA LYS A 759 -49.39 29.99 27.08
C LYS A 759 -49.59 29.42 25.67
N LEU A 760 -48.90 28.33 25.32
CA LEU A 760 -49.07 27.64 24.04
C LEU A 760 -50.45 26.96 23.94
N SER A 761 -50.93 26.31 25.01
CA SER A 761 -52.26 25.69 25.01
C SER A 761 -53.39 26.72 24.95
N ARG A 762 -53.24 27.89 25.61
CA ARG A 762 -54.19 29.01 25.47
C ARG A 762 -54.19 29.60 24.06
N LYS A 763 -53.07 29.55 23.34
CA LYS A 763 -52.98 30.01 21.95
C LYS A 763 -53.65 29.03 20.97
N HIS A 764 -53.72 27.74 21.30
CA HIS A 764 -54.49 26.75 20.55
C HIS A 764 -56.00 26.83 20.85
N GLN A 765 -56.39 26.95 22.12
CA GLN A 765 -57.81 27.15 22.49
C GLN A 765 -58.39 28.48 21.99
N GLY A 766 -57.56 29.50 21.76
CA GLY A 766 -58.00 30.75 21.14
C GLY A 766 -58.23 30.65 19.62
N TYR A 767 -57.82 29.56 18.97
CA TYR A 767 -58.02 29.33 17.53
C TYR A 767 -59.21 28.40 17.26
N ASP A 768 -59.49 27.44 18.16
CA ASP A 768 -60.63 26.52 18.04
C ASP A 768 -61.96 27.09 18.57
N ALA A 769 -61.96 28.28 19.18
CA ALA A 769 -63.16 28.93 19.71
C ALA A 769 -63.97 29.75 18.67
N ILE A 770 -63.67 29.65 17.37
CA ILE A 770 -64.38 30.37 16.30
C ILE A 770 -65.21 29.42 15.40
N SER A 771 -65.14 28.10 15.58
CA SER A 771 -65.99 27.14 14.85
C SER A 771 -66.42 25.99 15.75
N ASP A 772 -67.52 26.17 16.46
CA ASP A 772 -68.63 25.21 16.53
C ASP A 772 -69.63 25.64 17.60
N GLU A 773 -70.66 26.33 17.12
CA GLU A 773 -71.90 26.59 17.84
C GLU A 773 -72.81 25.38 17.63
N SER A 774 -72.83 24.42 18.58
CA SER A 774 -73.93 23.45 18.73
C SER A 774 -73.78 22.56 19.97
N GLY A 775 -74.72 22.71 20.92
CA GLY A 775 -75.24 21.59 21.71
C GLY A 775 -74.57 21.27 23.06
N SER A 776 -74.91 22.03 24.11
CA SER A 776 -74.64 21.67 25.51
C SER A 776 -75.55 20.51 25.95
N HIS A 777 -75.00 19.32 26.17
CA HIS A 777 -75.62 18.28 26.99
C HIS A 777 -74.93 18.25 28.37
N LYS A 778 -75.69 18.56 29.43
CA LYS A 778 -75.24 18.49 30.83
C LYS A 778 -75.10 17.03 31.28
N THR A 779 -74.12 16.78 32.14
CA THR A 779 -73.87 15.43 32.70
C THR A 779 -74.77 15.14 33.90
N VAL A 780 -75.09 13.86 34.13
CA VAL A 780 -76.01 13.40 35.21
C VAL A 780 -75.53 13.82 36.61
N ASP A 781 -74.21 13.96 36.80
CA ASP A 781 -73.60 14.42 38.06
C ASP A 781 -73.75 15.94 38.31
N GLU A 782 -74.09 16.71 37.28
CA GLU A 782 -74.41 18.14 37.39
C GLU A 782 -75.90 18.38 37.72
N GLN A 783 -76.81 17.52 37.27
CA GLN A 783 -78.22 17.58 37.66
C GLN A 783 -78.46 17.14 39.10
N MET A 784 -77.63 16.23 39.62
CA MET A 784 -77.78 15.70 40.99
C MET A 784 -77.29 16.66 42.09
N ARG A 785 -76.50 17.68 41.73
CA ARG A 785 -76.00 18.71 42.66
C ARG A 785 -76.94 19.90 42.88
N GLU A 786 -78.00 20.03 42.09
CA GLU A 786 -78.96 21.15 42.21
C GLU A 786 -80.20 20.85 43.07
N ILE A 787 -80.36 19.62 43.61
CA ILE A 787 -81.63 19.19 44.26
C ILE A 787 -81.59 19.11 45.80
N ILE A 788 -80.46 19.34 46.49
CA ILE A 788 -80.41 19.21 47.96
C ILE A 788 -79.92 20.51 48.64
N PRO A 789 -80.76 21.19 49.44
CA PRO A 789 -80.34 22.38 50.18
C PRO A 789 -79.59 22.03 51.46
N THR A 790 -78.63 22.90 51.77
CA THR A 790 -77.69 22.88 52.89
C THR A 790 -78.34 23.09 54.26
N SER A 791 -78.01 22.22 55.24
CA SER A 791 -77.81 22.51 56.68
C SER A 791 -77.34 21.19 57.32
N THR A 792 -76.40 21.06 58.25
CA THR A 792 -76.10 21.81 59.48
C THR A 792 -74.67 21.45 59.97
N ASN A 793 -74.05 22.39 60.69
CA ASN A 793 -72.88 22.19 61.55
C ASN A 793 -73.10 21.09 62.60
N VAL A 794 -72.16 20.15 62.75
CA VAL A 794 -71.92 19.43 64.03
C VAL A 794 -70.43 19.11 64.18
N ASN A 795 -69.84 19.65 65.25
CA ASN A 795 -68.57 19.27 65.87
C ASN A 795 -68.61 17.82 66.34
N MET A 796 -67.59 17.00 66.05
CA MET A 796 -67.31 15.84 66.91
C MET A 796 -65.83 15.46 66.97
N HIS A 797 -65.42 15.27 68.21
CA HIS A 797 -64.13 14.95 68.82
C HIS A 797 -63.78 13.46 68.61
N TYR A 798 -62.50 13.11 68.38
CA TYR A 798 -61.69 12.03 69.00
C TYR A 798 -60.59 11.44 68.09
N THR A 799 -59.33 11.63 68.53
CA THR A 799 -58.19 10.68 68.57
C THR A 799 -57.87 9.73 67.40
N ALA A 800 -56.64 9.79 66.87
CA ALA A 800 -55.50 8.97 67.34
C ALA A 800 -54.32 9.01 66.34
N LEU A 801 -53.15 9.34 66.89
CA LEU A 801 -51.78 8.96 66.48
C LEU A 801 -51.48 8.64 65.00
N ARG A 802 -50.73 9.54 64.36
CA ARG A 802 -49.58 9.14 63.54
C ARG A 802 -48.52 10.25 63.53
N GLU A 803 -47.54 10.12 64.43
CA GLU A 803 -46.30 10.89 64.38
C GLU A 803 -45.58 10.57 63.06
N SER A 804 -45.42 11.59 62.21
CA SER A 804 -44.57 11.52 61.03
C SER A 804 -43.16 11.94 61.43
N VAL A 805 -42.26 10.97 61.50
CA VAL A 805 -40.80 11.17 61.59
C VAL A 805 -40.34 11.87 60.31
N VAL A 806 -40.11 13.18 60.41
CA VAL A 806 -39.26 13.94 59.48
C VAL A 806 -37.95 14.16 60.21
N GLU A 807 -37.01 13.24 60.02
CA GLU A 807 -35.58 13.48 60.26
C GLU A 807 -34.79 12.40 59.54
N LEU A 808 -34.29 12.73 58.35
CA LEU A 808 -33.00 12.34 57.74
C LEU A 808 -33.09 12.51 56.21
N TYR A 809 -32.55 13.62 55.71
CA TYR A 809 -31.84 13.69 54.42
C TYR A 809 -30.77 14.78 54.50
#